data_AF-A0A2E3VWR6-F1
#
_entry.id   AF-A0A2E3VWR6-F1
#
_cell.length_a   1.000
_cell.length_b   1.000
_cell.length_c   1.000
_cell.angle_alpha   90.00
_cell.angle_beta   90.00
_cell.angle_gamma   90.00
#
_symmetry.space_group_name_H-M   'P 1'
#
loop_
_entity.id
_entity.type
_entity.pdbx_description
1 polymer ?
#
loop_
_entity_poly.entity_id
_entity_poly.type
_entity_poly.pdbx_seq_one_letter_code
_entity_poly.pdbx_strand_id
1 'polypeptide(L)'
;MKNLVFIFIFIFAGCSAKQDTEANFQVSMRNMVGNSAANSSLFPGGLILYGVSDKMSFSRIMDSNIKDELVPNGTWDFYVLGWDGNGGTKMTGKVYCAVAKNVSLNGTATKVELTATNAKCALPIFGQAYSETDADDNNEVRFPNIDIVSCNDLSIINNGSSATDCNYNSDPNSYNYTKGTARSYKIIATGFNQAGPSFNELSNSFYESSCVAVDPAGTTGGLSSGEVLGFGGSGDIDGLNIPPGSFGSKFRFKLRAYFGSENCIDTYAHKDIPLIKGAKTPKTFFNGTTKTNTMFVKTTTQDVCESRSDQTVDATGNNAPFKGGAGSDGMPFILCDGDDINEISNNYASDHFIVGRDIDMKYVDPSKIPCREGGGTMTPIGGLSVGECASESGSAATFTGTFNGNGKVIKNARVVFKELNDVGFVRTHNGAKLFYTKFEKLFIKGNRNVGLVGVANGTGDINEIKIDNAKMIGLDHDEVNLGGVVGYLAGNSRLERIHLDNVEVKNVKGGQHIGGAIGYNTTSSIVRDVFFNGRIILSPFEARHNEYVGGIVGKSAHASPVYEQLSSKGIIYGNAKTIGGIAGFLNSDLSSSYSEMGIMSTMSGPTLNIGGLVGHINKDGAQFLNSYFWGKMYADPDCGTNSRCNSLFGKFNGIAPVISTSLSHSESSGNIQSSPATTHSDFGALSGAWLVSPWENHLQPTLISEKSMCRGDALLSVDDQIDNRFGFTKEEPIIICTRAQFFDIDNRAGLYFKLGKSINLPNGGGGYSLKSHLDGNNHSIIINNVGSVVTHHPAIFNEINATGSISNLNVFGRTEKGQAILAGVNNGKINRVHVFGVNDSTEMHSSYGILAGENNGEVFNTSVYGKSKALNSFGSVAGINRGSITRTKAELGVMDNAPAAVFGGVVGHNTATGNLSESTGETYMDFVGPDRVSEVGGLVGLNEGSISDSYSKLGSTIYTPNITENVGGLVGDNQSTIRNSYSMNKVIVHQSSGHQADIGGLVGQTSIDVTSNYYLFNPLLKLDSETSISASCTGTSCFLSYSAPGFDGVTGGDILYHRSAAGRPDYMRVQSGSAGSNVMNIDLDYTISHFGDHLVAYNPSNLNVSGTLITQAFNDLPDSPELNNLLNSGDSWAEGSVYPFTPKLLHVDD
;
A
#
# COMPACT_ATOMS: atom_id res chain seq x y z
N MET A 1 33.50 -39.37 46.17
CA MET A 1 34.67 -39.66 47.06
C MET A 1 34.47 -38.90 48.37
N LYS A 2 35.00 -39.43 49.49
CA LYS A 2 35.38 -38.76 50.77
C LYS A 2 34.49 -37.59 51.29
N ASN A 3 33.84 -37.71 52.46
CA ASN A 3 34.41 -37.50 53.82
C ASN A 3 34.84 -36.03 54.06
N LEU A 4 34.53 -35.35 55.18
CA LEU A 4 33.81 -35.68 56.44
C LEU A 4 33.54 -34.35 57.22
N VAL A 5 33.18 -34.42 58.52
CA VAL A 5 33.26 -33.36 59.57
C VAL A 5 32.07 -32.38 59.65
N PHE A 6 31.39 -32.13 60.79
CA PHE A 6 31.34 -32.73 62.17
C PHE A 6 29.90 -32.48 62.74
N ILE A 7 29.25 -33.44 63.44
CA ILE A 7 29.07 -33.53 64.93
C ILE A 7 28.23 -32.37 65.55
N PHE A 8 26.98 -32.62 66.00
CA PHE A 8 26.55 -32.99 67.39
C PHE A 8 26.80 -31.85 68.41
N ILE A 9 25.98 -31.49 69.42
CA ILE A 9 24.91 -32.12 70.25
C ILE A 9 24.11 -30.94 70.92
N PHE A 10 22.96 -31.02 71.63
CA PHE A 10 21.69 -31.79 71.65
C PHE A 10 20.89 -31.34 72.91
N ILE A 11 19.53 -31.40 72.93
CA ILE A 11 18.64 -31.14 74.11
C ILE A 11 18.55 -29.63 74.49
N PHE A 12 17.38 -28.96 74.60
CA PHE A 12 16.16 -29.31 75.35
C PHE A 12 14.84 -29.19 74.57
N ALA A 13 13.91 -30.10 74.88
CA ALA A 13 12.50 -29.94 74.56
C ALA A 13 11.76 -29.29 75.73
N GLY A 14 11.12 -28.14 75.48
CA GLY A 14 10.10 -27.54 76.34
C GLY A 14 8.78 -27.47 75.56
N CYS A 15 7.65 -27.77 76.21
CA CYS A 15 6.35 -27.77 75.55
C CYS A 15 5.87 -26.34 75.25
N SER A 16 6.27 -25.80 74.09
CA SER A 16 5.47 -24.75 73.45
C SER A 16 4.27 -25.41 72.78
N ALA A 17 3.08 -24.79 72.89
CA ALA A 17 1.97 -25.15 72.02
C ALA A 17 2.36 -24.93 70.55
N LYS A 18 1.74 -25.68 69.63
CA LYS A 18 1.73 -25.30 68.22
C LYS A 18 1.07 -23.93 68.11
N GLN A 19 1.86 -22.90 67.83
CA GLN A 19 1.33 -21.71 67.20
C GLN A 19 1.10 -22.07 65.73
N ASP A 20 -0.15 -22.26 65.35
CA ASP A 20 -0.49 -22.32 63.94
C ASP A 20 -0.07 -21.00 63.29
N THR A 21 0.54 -21.08 62.10
CA THR A 21 1.20 -19.92 61.45
C THR A 21 0.22 -18.86 60.94
N GLU A 22 -1.07 -19.21 60.92
CA GLU A 22 -2.20 -18.40 60.53
C GLU A 22 -3.23 -18.38 61.66
N ALA A 23 -3.89 -17.25 61.86
CA ALA A 23 -5.04 -17.12 62.73
C ALA A 23 -6.33 -17.17 61.91
N ASN A 24 -7.27 -17.99 62.36
CA ASN A 24 -8.68 -17.81 62.06
C ASN A 24 -9.23 -16.66 62.93
N PHE A 25 -9.98 -15.72 62.34
CA PHE A 25 -10.68 -14.67 63.08
C PHE A 25 -12.12 -14.53 62.57
N GLN A 26 -13.03 -14.20 63.50
CA GLN A 26 -14.45 -14.04 63.20
C GLN A 26 -14.85 -12.58 63.31
N VAL A 27 -15.33 -12.01 62.20
CA VAL A 27 -15.84 -10.64 62.16
C VAL A 27 -17.29 -10.60 62.62
N SER A 28 -17.55 -9.84 63.68
CA SER A 28 -18.88 -9.67 64.25
C SER A 28 -19.33 -8.22 64.08
N MET A 29 -20.26 -8.01 63.15
CA MET A 29 -20.94 -6.73 62.99
C MET A 29 -21.93 -6.52 64.15
N ARG A 30 -21.98 -5.31 64.71
CA ARG A 30 -23.04 -4.90 65.66
C ARG A 30 -23.73 -3.61 65.21
N ASN A 31 -25.04 -3.57 65.44
CA ASN A 31 -25.95 -2.42 65.38
C ASN A 31 -25.91 -1.56 64.10
N MET A 32 -26.92 -1.72 63.25
CA MET A 32 -27.58 -0.52 62.70
C MET A 32 -28.39 0.13 63.84
N VAL A 33 -28.37 1.46 63.94
CA VAL A 33 -29.44 2.20 64.63
C VAL A 33 -30.50 2.50 63.58
N GLY A 34 -31.62 1.76 63.58
CA GLY A 34 -32.74 2.06 62.70
C GLY A 34 -33.67 0.88 62.36
N ASN A 35 -33.15 -0.33 62.12
CA ASN A 35 -33.95 -1.43 61.56
C ASN A 35 -34.33 -2.50 62.60
N SER A 36 -35.63 -2.67 62.86
CA SER A 36 -36.21 -3.53 63.89
C SER A 36 -36.95 -4.75 63.31
N ALA A 37 -36.28 -5.53 62.47
CA ALA A 37 -36.79 -6.80 61.96
C ALA A 37 -35.72 -7.90 61.96
N ALA A 38 -36.08 -9.09 62.42
CA ALA A 38 -35.23 -10.27 62.37
C ALA A 38 -35.52 -11.10 61.11
N ASN A 39 -34.91 -10.74 59.96
CA ASN A 39 -34.48 -11.65 58.88
C ASN A 39 -33.86 -10.88 57.68
N SER A 40 -33.09 -11.60 56.86
CA SER A 40 -32.45 -11.20 55.58
C SER A 40 -31.49 -9.98 55.62
N SER A 41 -30.19 -10.28 55.41
CA SER A 41 -29.06 -9.37 55.11
C SER A 41 -28.97 -8.03 55.86
N LEU A 42 -28.01 -7.92 56.77
CA LEU A 42 -27.64 -6.68 57.48
C LEU A 42 -27.24 -5.49 56.58
N PHE A 43 -26.91 -5.74 55.32
CA PHE A 43 -26.54 -4.73 54.32
C PHE A 43 -27.06 -5.15 52.93
N PRO A 44 -28.33 -4.85 52.58
CA PRO A 44 -28.89 -5.23 51.28
C PRO A 44 -28.11 -4.61 50.11
N GLY A 45 -27.65 -3.36 50.23
CA GLY A 45 -26.76 -2.70 49.27
C GLY A 45 -25.32 -3.24 49.20
N GLY A 46 -24.96 -4.18 50.09
CA GLY A 46 -23.67 -4.87 50.11
C GLY A 46 -22.74 -4.42 51.24
N LEU A 47 -21.70 -5.23 51.48
CA LEU A 47 -20.70 -5.02 52.51
C LEU A 47 -19.29 -5.42 52.04
N ILE A 48 -18.31 -4.55 52.27
CA ILE A 48 -16.89 -4.82 51.98
C ILE A 48 -16.09 -4.75 53.28
N LEU A 49 -15.35 -5.83 53.57
CA LEU A 49 -14.34 -5.89 54.61
C LEU A 49 -12.96 -5.70 53.98
N TYR A 50 -12.14 -4.83 54.56
CA TYR A 50 -10.72 -4.72 54.25
C TYR A 50 -9.88 -4.88 55.52
N GLY A 51 -8.81 -5.67 55.45
CA GLY A 51 -7.83 -5.83 56.51
C GLY A 51 -6.42 -5.51 56.05
N VAL A 52 -5.59 -4.92 56.92
CA VAL A 52 -4.18 -4.65 56.65
C VAL A 52 -3.30 -4.90 57.88
N SER A 53 -2.13 -5.49 57.64
CA SER A 53 -1.02 -5.66 58.58
C SER A 53 0.27 -5.04 58.03
N ASP A 54 1.37 -5.23 58.75
CA ASP A 54 2.73 -4.92 58.30
C ASP A 54 3.18 -5.72 57.06
N LYS A 55 2.62 -6.93 56.87
CA LYS A 55 3.05 -7.89 55.82
C LYS A 55 2.15 -7.90 54.59
N MET A 56 0.84 -7.72 54.76
CA MET A 56 -0.14 -7.88 53.68
C MET A 56 -1.43 -7.09 53.93
N SER A 57 -2.26 -6.98 52.89
CA SER A 57 -3.65 -6.53 53.02
C SER A 57 -4.60 -7.33 52.11
N PHE A 58 -5.89 -7.28 52.39
CA PHE A 58 -6.91 -8.01 51.65
C PHE A 58 -8.24 -7.24 51.62
N SER A 59 -9.08 -7.57 50.63
CA SER A 59 -10.47 -7.13 50.50
C SER A 59 -11.38 -8.37 50.34
N ARG A 60 -12.54 -8.35 50.99
CA ARG A 60 -13.60 -9.36 50.86
C ARG A 60 -14.96 -8.69 50.64
N ILE A 61 -15.68 -9.19 49.64
CA ILE A 61 -17.09 -8.90 49.39
C ILE A 61 -17.92 -9.86 50.25
N MET A 62 -18.82 -9.35 51.09
CA MET A 62 -19.49 -10.15 52.12
C MET A 62 -21.01 -10.22 51.90
N ASP A 63 -21.50 -11.42 51.59
CA ASP A 63 -22.91 -11.78 51.31
C ASP A 63 -23.84 -11.81 52.54
N SER A 64 -23.48 -11.09 53.60
CA SER A 64 -24.08 -11.06 54.95
C SER A 64 -23.86 -12.26 55.86
N ASN A 65 -23.22 -13.35 55.41
CA ASN A 65 -22.74 -14.39 56.33
C ASN A 65 -21.37 -14.03 56.94
N ILE A 66 -21.19 -14.36 58.22
CA ILE A 66 -19.88 -14.29 58.88
C ILE A 66 -19.04 -15.45 58.34
N LYS A 67 -17.89 -15.13 57.72
CA LYS A 67 -16.93 -16.12 57.23
C LYS A 67 -15.73 -16.16 58.18
N ASP A 68 -15.30 -17.37 58.50
CA ASP A 68 -13.97 -17.63 59.07
C ASP A 68 -12.94 -17.32 57.98
N GLU A 69 -12.05 -16.37 58.25
CA GLU A 69 -11.02 -15.93 57.31
C GLU A 69 -9.64 -16.23 57.92
N LEU A 70 -8.76 -16.87 57.14
CA LEU A 70 -7.41 -17.23 57.56
C LEU A 70 -6.43 -16.13 57.16
N VAL A 71 -5.72 -15.56 58.14
CA VAL A 71 -4.68 -14.56 57.90
C VAL A 71 -3.45 -14.79 58.79
N PRO A 72 -2.23 -14.39 58.35
CA PRO A 72 -1.02 -14.53 59.15
C PRO A 72 -1.09 -13.82 60.52
N ASN A 73 -0.44 -14.43 61.51
CA ASN A 73 -0.30 -13.84 62.85
C ASN A 73 0.43 -12.48 62.80
N GLY A 74 -0.09 -11.52 63.56
CA GLY A 74 0.40 -10.14 63.58
C GLY A 74 -0.61 -9.14 64.12
N THR A 75 -0.30 -7.86 63.92
CA THR A 75 -1.18 -6.73 64.28
C THR A 75 -1.92 -6.25 63.03
N TRP A 76 -3.24 -6.15 63.14
CA TRP A 76 -4.14 -5.85 62.02
C TRP A 76 -5.02 -4.63 62.32
N ASP A 77 -5.19 -3.76 61.31
CA ASP A 77 -6.29 -2.81 61.26
C ASP A 77 -7.38 -3.34 60.31
N PHE A 78 -8.63 -3.35 60.77
CA PHE A 78 -9.81 -3.76 60.00
C PHE A 78 -10.73 -2.57 59.74
N TYR A 79 -11.25 -2.52 58.51
CA TYR A 79 -12.09 -1.46 57.98
C TYR A 79 -13.29 -2.08 57.28
N VAL A 80 -14.48 -1.51 57.50
CA VAL A 80 -15.71 -1.95 56.83
C VAL A 80 -16.42 -0.75 56.22
N LEU A 81 -16.95 -0.97 55.01
CA LEU A 81 -17.79 -0.07 54.25
C LEU A 81 -19.01 -0.88 53.76
N GLY A 82 -20.22 -0.40 54.03
CA GLY A 82 -21.44 -1.07 53.59
C GLY A 82 -22.61 -0.10 53.39
N TRP A 83 -23.65 -0.62 52.75
CA TRP A 83 -24.80 0.15 52.26
C TRP A 83 -26.12 -0.51 52.66
N ASP A 84 -27.15 0.28 52.94
CA ASP A 84 -28.52 -0.26 53.07
C ASP A 84 -29.11 -0.65 51.70
N GLY A 85 -28.79 0.07 50.63
CA GLY A 85 -29.15 -0.26 49.25
C GLY A 85 -30.57 0.16 48.90
N ASN A 86 -30.71 1.29 48.19
CA ASN A 86 -32.03 1.79 47.79
C ASN A 86 -32.70 0.78 46.83
N GLY A 87 -33.88 0.29 47.17
CA GLY A 87 -34.54 -0.80 46.43
C GLY A 87 -33.74 -2.12 46.34
N GLY A 88 -32.64 -2.27 47.10
CA GLY A 88 -31.73 -3.41 47.02
C GLY A 88 -30.63 -3.32 45.95
N THR A 89 -30.50 -2.19 45.21
CA THR A 89 -29.36 -1.96 44.30
C THR A 89 -28.04 -1.89 45.09
N LYS A 90 -26.91 -2.26 44.46
CA LYS A 90 -25.62 -2.35 45.16
C LYS A 90 -24.90 -1.01 45.17
N MET A 91 -24.24 -0.72 46.30
CA MET A 91 -23.45 0.49 46.53
C MET A 91 -24.26 1.81 46.51
N THR A 92 -25.58 1.74 46.68
CA THR A 92 -26.51 2.88 46.73
C THR A 92 -27.07 3.11 48.13
N GLY A 93 -27.71 4.26 48.36
CA GLY A 93 -28.37 4.56 49.64
C GLY A 93 -27.39 5.03 50.72
N LYS A 94 -27.74 4.79 51.99
CA LYS A 94 -27.02 5.31 53.15
C LYS A 94 -25.80 4.47 53.45
N VAL A 95 -24.64 5.14 53.59
CA VAL A 95 -23.36 4.49 53.91
C VAL A 95 -23.19 4.27 55.40
N TYR A 96 -22.55 3.16 55.75
CA TYR A 96 -22.20 2.75 57.10
C TYR A 96 -20.75 2.28 57.15
N CYS A 97 -19.95 2.86 58.03
CA CYS A 97 -18.51 2.60 58.08
C CYS A 97 -18.05 2.17 59.49
N ALA A 98 -17.09 1.25 59.58
CA ALA A 98 -16.50 0.80 60.84
C ALA A 98 -14.98 0.68 60.76
N VAL A 99 -14.31 0.88 61.90
CA VAL A 99 -12.86 0.73 62.04
C VAL A 99 -12.56 0.02 63.36
N ALA A 100 -11.68 -0.97 63.32
CA ALA A 100 -11.01 -1.55 64.49
C ALA A 100 -9.50 -1.52 64.23
N LYS A 101 -8.71 -1.02 65.18
CA LYS A 101 -7.25 -0.83 65.01
C LYS A 101 -6.44 -1.65 65.99
N ASN A 102 -5.19 -1.95 65.61
CA ASN A 102 -4.22 -2.68 66.43
C ASN A 102 -4.73 -4.03 66.97
N VAL A 103 -5.55 -4.74 66.19
CA VAL A 103 -6.09 -6.05 66.55
C VAL A 103 -4.98 -7.10 66.45
N SER A 104 -4.62 -7.72 67.58
CA SER A 104 -3.57 -8.72 67.65
C SER A 104 -4.14 -10.12 67.38
N LEU A 105 -3.64 -10.79 66.35
CA LEU A 105 -4.01 -12.15 65.95
C LEU A 105 -2.84 -13.11 66.22
N ASN A 106 -3.07 -14.12 67.07
CA ASN A 106 -2.02 -14.95 67.68
C ASN A 106 -2.32 -16.46 67.65
N GLY A 107 -2.87 -16.97 66.53
CA GLY A 107 -3.21 -18.38 66.33
C GLY A 107 -4.48 -18.88 67.07
N THR A 108 -5.09 -18.06 67.93
CA THR A 108 -6.38 -18.36 68.57
C THR A 108 -7.53 -17.62 67.88
N ALA A 109 -8.70 -18.26 67.85
CA ALA A 109 -9.92 -17.71 67.25
C ALA A 109 -10.30 -16.37 67.89
N THR A 110 -9.97 -15.27 67.21
CA THR A 110 -10.15 -13.91 67.72
C THR A 110 -11.43 -13.30 67.16
N LYS A 111 -12.29 -12.77 68.03
CA LYS A 111 -13.52 -12.08 67.63
C LYS A 111 -13.24 -10.60 67.39
N VAL A 112 -13.45 -10.13 66.16
CA VAL A 112 -13.28 -8.73 65.76
C VAL A 112 -14.65 -8.06 65.72
N GLU A 113 -14.98 -7.25 66.73
CA GLU A 113 -16.27 -6.55 66.77
C GLU A 113 -16.21 -5.19 66.05
N LEU A 114 -17.09 -5.01 65.07
CA LEU A 114 -17.13 -3.84 64.19
C LEU A 114 -18.53 -3.20 64.20
N THR A 115 -18.64 -2.07 64.91
CA THR A 115 -19.88 -1.28 64.97
C THR A 115 -19.90 -0.24 63.84
N ALA A 116 -20.71 -0.45 62.80
CA ALA A 116 -20.79 0.43 61.65
C ALA A 116 -21.82 1.54 61.83
N THR A 117 -21.46 2.80 61.56
CA THR A 117 -22.40 3.92 61.58
C THR A 117 -22.12 4.90 60.45
N ASN A 118 -23.15 5.63 60.02
CA ASN A 118 -23.02 6.64 58.96
C ASN A 118 -22.04 7.77 59.35
N ALA A 119 -22.13 8.30 60.57
CA ALA A 119 -21.20 9.30 61.09
C ALA A 119 -19.71 8.88 61.06
N LYS A 120 -19.39 7.57 61.08
CA LYS A 120 -18.00 7.07 60.96
C LYS A 120 -17.47 7.12 59.53
N CYS A 121 -18.30 7.31 58.52
CA CYS A 121 -17.85 7.49 57.13
C CYS A 121 -17.13 8.84 56.92
N ALA A 122 -17.30 9.81 57.84
CA ALA A 122 -16.54 11.05 57.87
C ALA A 122 -15.10 10.90 58.41
N LEU A 123 -14.68 9.69 58.84
CA LEU A 123 -13.30 9.44 59.24
C LEU A 123 -12.38 9.50 57.99
N PRO A 124 -11.28 10.27 57.99
CA PRO A 124 -10.45 10.52 56.79
C PRO A 124 -9.89 9.30 56.05
N ILE A 125 -9.91 8.12 56.69
CA ILE A 125 -9.49 6.85 56.08
C ILE A 125 -10.47 6.32 55.01
N PHE A 126 -11.72 6.80 55.03
CA PHE A 126 -12.70 6.58 53.97
C PHE A 126 -12.70 7.71 52.91
N GLY A 127 -11.74 8.64 52.96
CA GLY A 127 -11.66 9.79 52.07
C GLY A 127 -12.34 11.04 52.64
N GLN A 128 -12.77 11.95 51.76
CA GLN A 128 -13.56 13.13 52.14
C GLN A 128 -15.03 12.88 51.81
N ALA A 129 -15.84 12.78 52.87
CA ALA A 129 -17.29 12.80 52.81
C ALA A 129 -17.81 14.21 53.14
N TYR A 130 -19.03 14.53 52.71
CA TYR A 130 -19.74 15.75 53.09
C TYR A 130 -20.94 15.43 53.98
N SER A 131 -21.49 16.46 54.64
CA SER A 131 -22.74 16.35 55.40
C SER A 131 -23.88 16.92 54.56
N GLU A 132 -24.89 16.11 54.30
CA GLU A 132 -26.16 16.52 53.70
C GLU A 132 -27.10 17.02 54.83
N THR A 133 -27.71 18.18 54.63
CA THR A 133 -28.85 18.66 55.43
C THR A 133 -30.10 18.48 54.60
N ASP A 134 -30.69 17.29 54.69
CA ASP A 134 -31.97 16.99 54.05
C ASP A 134 -33.14 17.37 54.97
N ALA A 135 -34.37 17.40 54.45
CA ALA A 135 -35.54 17.87 55.19
C ALA A 135 -35.95 16.95 56.36
N ASP A 136 -35.71 15.63 56.22
CA ASP A 136 -36.21 14.60 57.14
C ASP A 136 -35.14 13.92 58.01
N ASP A 137 -33.84 14.08 57.72
CA ASP A 137 -32.75 13.56 58.57
C ASP A 137 -31.56 14.53 58.67
N ASN A 138 -31.20 14.88 59.91
CA ASN A 138 -30.23 15.94 60.19
C ASN A 138 -28.80 15.40 60.23
N ASN A 139 -27.98 15.82 59.26
CA ASN A 139 -26.56 15.47 59.08
C ASN A 139 -26.31 14.01 58.66
N GLU A 140 -26.87 13.59 57.52
CA GLU A 140 -26.38 12.37 56.86
C GLU A 140 -24.99 12.63 56.26
N VAL A 141 -24.03 11.75 56.55
CA VAL A 141 -22.72 11.74 55.89
C VAL A 141 -22.83 10.97 54.57
N ARG A 142 -22.47 11.63 53.46
CA ARG A 142 -22.44 11.04 52.11
C ARG A 142 -21.08 11.25 51.45
N PHE A 143 -20.67 10.33 50.60
CA PHE A 143 -19.53 10.58 49.70
C PHE A 143 -19.99 11.43 48.51
N PRO A 144 -19.14 12.33 47.98
CA PRO A 144 -19.49 13.12 46.81
C PRO A 144 -19.80 12.26 45.58
N ASN A 145 -20.75 12.70 44.76
CA ASN A 145 -21.04 12.09 43.47
C ASN A 145 -19.79 12.11 42.58
N ILE A 146 -19.61 11.09 41.76
CA ILE A 146 -18.56 11.02 40.75
C ILE A 146 -19.18 11.39 39.41
N ASP A 147 -18.54 12.31 38.68
CA ASP A 147 -18.99 12.75 37.35
C ASP A 147 -17.98 12.28 36.30
N ILE A 148 -18.28 11.23 35.53
CA ILE A 148 -17.37 10.78 34.48
C ILE A 148 -17.46 11.72 33.26
N VAL A 149 -16.32 12.00 32.61
CA VAL A 149 -16.26 12.64 31.29
C VAL A 149 -15.35 11.79 30.40
N SER A 150 -15.92 11.21 29.34
CA SER A 150 -15.21 10.27 28.45
C SER A 150 -14.52 11.01 27.31
N CYS A 151 -13.18 10.96 27.25
CA CYS A 151 -12.38 11.62 26.23
C CYS A 151 -11.46 10.63 25.49
N ASN A 152 -11.15 10.93 24.23
CA ASN A 152 -10.16 10.21 23.42
C ASN A 152 -8.73 10.68 23.77
N ASP A 153 -8.58 11.94 24.18
CA ASP A 153 -7.33 12.45 24.72
C ASP A 153 -7.51 13.27 26.01
N LEU A 154 -6.48 13.22 26.86
CA LEU A 154 -6.41 13.93 28.14
C LEU A 154 -5.27 14.96 28.16
N SER A 155 -4.45 15.09 27.11
CA SER A 155 -3.33 16.05 27.10
C SER A 155 -3.85 17.49 27.22
N ILE A 156 -4.89 17.81 26.43
CA ILE A 156 -5.55 19.13 26.29
C ILE A 156 -6.23 19.67 27.57
N ILE A 157 -6.52 18.81 28.55
CA ILE A 157 -7.30 19.18 29.73
C ILE A 157 -6.40 19.84 30.79
N ASN A 158 -6.61 21.12 31.09
CA ASN A 158 -5.79 21.85 32.07
C ASN A 158 -6.04 21.39 33.52
N ASN A 159 -4.99 21.42 34.35
CA ASN A 159 -5.09 21.05 35.77
C ASN A 159 -5.96 22.07 36.54
N GLY A 160 -7.05 21.59 37.14
CA GLY A 160 -8.02 22.44 37.84
C GLY A 160 -9.09 23.06 36.94
N SER A 161 -9.26 22.56 35.70
CA SER A 161 -10.37 22.96 34.84
C SER A 161 -11.72 22.60 35.46
N SER A 162 -12.69 23.52 35.35
CA SER A 162 -14.11 23.29 35.66
C SER A 162 -14.95 22.98 34.41
N ALA A 163 -14.30 22.57 33.32
CA ALA A 163 -15.00 22.14 32.10
C ALA A 163 -15.82 20.88 32.38
N THR A 164 -17.02 20.80 31.82
CA THR A 164 -17.90 19.63 31.87
C THR A 164 -17.66 18.66 30.71
N ASP A 165 -16.92 19.09 29.69
CA ASP A 165 -16.70 18.41 28.42
C ASP A 165 -15.21 18.16 28.13
N CYS A 166 -14.91 17.55 26.98
CA CYS A 166 -13.55 17.33 26.49
C CYS A 166 -12.99 18.51 25.66
N ASN A 167 -13.60 19.70 25.72
CA ASN A 167 -13.27 20.80 24.80
C ASN A 167 -12.26 21.79 25.39
N TYR A 168 -11.14 21.97 24.69
CA TYR A 168 -10.30 23.16 24.85
C TYR A 168 -9.68 23.58 23.51
N ASN A 169 -10.51 23.79 22.49
CA ASN A 169 -10.14 24.58 21.32
C ASN A 169 -11.39 25.11 20.61
N SER A 170 -11.31 26.29 20.00
CA SER A 170 -12.42 27.00 19.37
C SER A 170 -12.63 26.65 17.89
N ASP A 171 -12.36 25.41 17.49
CA ASP A 171 -12.53 24.92 16.11
C ASP A 171 -13.68 23.90 16.04
N PRO A 172 -14.84 24.26 15.44
CA PRO A 172 -15.98 23.36 15.22
C PRO A 172 -15.64 22.02 14.57
N ASN A 173 -14.57 21.94 13.76
CA ASN A 173 -14.22 20.73 13.04
C ASN A 173 -13.55 19.66 13.92
N SER A 174 -13.01 20.03 15.09
CA SER A 174 -12.37 19.10 16.02
C SER A 174 -13.33 18.31 16.93
N TYR A 175 -14.61 18.71 16.99
CA TYR A 175 -15.57 18.30 18.03
C TYR A 175 -15.84 16.78 18.09
N ASN A 176 -15.70 16.07 16.97
CA ASN A 176 -15.98 14.63 16.91
C ASN A 176 -14.81 13.75 17.41
N TYR A 177 -13.61 14.30 17.58
CA TYR A 177 -12.39 13.52 17.86
C TYR A 177 -11.89 13.60 19.30
N THR A 178 -12.40 14.53 20.12
CA THR A 178 -12.04 14.68 21.53
C THR A 178 -12.80 13.74 22.47
N LYS A 179 -14.00 13.29 22.06
CA LYS A 179 -14.91 12.42 22.81
C LYS A 179 -14.42 10.97 22.86
N GLY A 180 -14.53 10.33 24.01
CA GLY A 180 -14.13 8.93 24.21
C GLY A 180 -15.14 7.94 23.64
N THR A 181 -14.68 6.71 23.42
CA THR A 181 -15.37 5.69 22.60
C THR A 181 -16.26 4.71 23.37
N ALA A 182 -16.22 4.71 24.70
CA ALA A 182 -17.08 3.83 25.50
C ALA A 182 -18.56 4.28 25.47
N ARG A 183 -19.47 3.32 25.33
CA ARG A 183 -20.93 3.47 25.22
C ARG A 183 -21.66 3.35 26.56
N SER A 184 -21.09 2.61 27.51
CA SER A 184 -21.61 2.57 28.87
C SER A 184 -20.53 2.29 29.92
N TYR A 185 -20.91 2.54 31.16
CA TYR A 185 -20.04 2.48 32.32
C TYR A 185 -20.69 1.75 33.49
N LYS A 186 -19.89 0.98 34.21
CA LYS A 186 -20.26 0.28 35.44
C LYS A 186 -19.12 0.38 36.44
N ILE A 187 -19.40 0.67 37.71
CA ILE A 187 -18.38 0.63 38.75
C ILE A 187 -18.43 -0.74 39.44
N ILE A 188 -17.26 -1.38 39.53
CA ILE A 188 -17.08 -2.71 40.09
C ILE A 188 -16.19 -2.61 41.33
N ALA A 189 -16.61 -3.23 42.43
CA ALA A 189 -15.83 -3.41 43.65
C ALA A 189 -15.44 -4.88 43.80
N THR A 190 -14.15 -5.19 43.97
CA THR A 190 -13.65 -6.57 43.94
C THR A 190 -12.89 -6.98 45.21
N GLY A 191 -12.96 -8.28 45.52
CA GLY A 191 -12.10 -8.91 46.52
C GLY A 191 -10.66 -9.01 46.02
N PHE A 192 -9.67 -8.93 46.91
CA PHE A 192 -8.26 -9.09 46.54
C PHE A 192 -7.41 -9.57 47.71
N ASN A 193 -6.21 -10.07 47.41
CA ASN A 193 -5.11 -10.29 48.35
C ASN A 193 -3.87 -9.55 47.84
N GLN A 194 -3.13 -8.88 48.72
CA GLN A 194 -1.89 -8.18 48.38
C GLN A 194 -0.80 -8.43 49.44
N ALA A 195 0.32 -9.01 49.03
CA ALA A 195 1.51 -9.21 49.87
C ALA A 195 2.70 -8.49 49.23
N GLY A 196 3.15 -7.39 49.84
CA GLY A 196 4.14 -6.49 49.23
C GLY A 196 3.68 -5.98 47.85
N PRO A 197 4.49 -6.13 46.78
CA PRO A 197 4.11 -5.74 45.42
C PRO A 197 3.14 -6.73 44.75
N SER A 198 3.07 -7.98 45.23
CA SER A 198 2.23 -9.02 44.63
C SER A 198 0.76 -8.77 44.94
N PHE A 199 -0.05 -8.58 43.91
CA PHE A 199 -1.49 -8.35 43.99
C PHE A 199 -2.24 -9.45 43.22
N ASN A 200 -3.31 -10.00 43.82
CA ASN A 200 -4.15 -11.03 43.22
C ASN A 200 -5.63 -10.68 43.44
N GLU A 201 -6.40 -10.58 42.35
CA GLU A 201 -7.82 -10.20 42.36
C GLU A 201 -8.70 -11.46 42.44
N LEU A 202 -9.74 -11.44 43.27
CA LEU A 202 -10.62 -12.58 43.50
C LEU A 202 -11.80 -12.52 42.51
N SER A 203 -11.60 -13.14 41.34
CA SER A 203 -12.51 -13.12 40.19
C SER A 203 -13.98 -13.44 40.50
N ASN A 204 -14.23 -14.27 41.50
CA ASN A 204 -15.56 -14.82 41.80
C ASN A 204 -16.27 -14.08 42.95
N SER A 205 -15.77 -12.90 43.38
CA SER A 205 -16.41 -12.11 44.43
C SER A 205 -16.32 -10.60 44.12
N PHE A 206 -17.42 -10.04 43.61
CA PHE A 206 -17.54 -8.63 43.24
C PHE A 206 -18.95 -8.07 43.48
N TYR A 207 -19.05 -6.75 43.59
CA TYR A 207 -20.30 -6.00 43.43
C TYR A 207 -20.18 -5.08 42.22
N GLU A 208 -21.31 -4.76 41.60
CA GLU A 208 -21.39 -3.88 40.45
C GLU A 208 -22.50 -2.85 40.66
N SER A 209 -22.32 -1.64 40.14
CA SER A 209 -23.39 -0.65 40.05
C SER A 209 -24.43 -1.08 39.00
N SER A 210 -25.56 -0.37 38.98
CA SER A 210 -26.37 -0.25 37.76
C SER A 210 -25.51 0.24 36.58
N CYS A 211 -25.93 -0.10 35.36
CA CYS A 211 -25.27 0.39 34.16
C CYS A 211 -25.63 1.86 33.89
N VAL A 212 -24.68 2.65 33.40
CA VAL A 212 -24.92 4.03 32.95
C VAL A 212 -24.52 4.16 31.49
N ALA A 213 -25.49 4.44 30.62
CA ALA A 213 -25.28 4.65 29.18
C ALA A 213 -24.79 6.08 28.87
N VAL A 214 -24.17 6.25 27.70
CA VAL A 214 -23.73 7.55 27.15
C VAL A 214 -24.61 7.89 25.94
N ASP A 215 -25.50 8.89 26.03
CA ASP A 215 -26.41 9.28 24.95
C ASP A 215 -25.69 10.23 23.96
N PRO A 216 -25.49 9.87 22.68
CA PRO A 216 -24.84 10.75 21.70
C PRO A 216 -25.77 11.80 21.11
N ALA A 217 -27.09 11.65 21.27
CA ALA A 217 -28.13 12.36 20.53
C ALA A 217 -29.05 13.22 21.42
N GLY A 218 -29.13 12.91 22.73
CA GLY A 218 -29.96 13.64 23.71
C GLY A 218 -31.46 13.45 23.52
N THR A 219 -31.88 12.38 22.83
CA THR A 219 -33.28 12.16 22.42
C THR A 219 -34.06 11.22 23.33
N THR A 220 -33.38 10.51 24.25
CA THR A 220 -33.99 9.45 25.08
C THR A 220 -34.31 9.88 26.51
N GLY A 221 -33.88 11.08 26.92
CA GLY A 221 -33.71 11.43 28.33
C GLY A 221 -32.37 10.96 28.92
N GLY A 222 -31.49 10.39 28.08
CA GLY A 222 -30.12 10.04 28.42
C GLY A 222 -29.15 11.23 28.41
N LEU A 223 -27.95 10.98 28.94
CA LEU A 223 -26.91 11.97 29.23
C LEU A 223 -26.12 12.38 27.98
N SER A 224 -26.13 13.67 27.62
CA SER A 224 -25.50 14.09 26.36
C SER A 224 -23.98 13.94 26.37
N SER A 225 -23.44 13.44 25.25
CA SER A 225 -22.00 13.25 25.08
C SER A 225 -21.26 14.58 25.15
N GLY A 226 -20.55 14.82 26.27
CA GLY A 226 -19.97 16.11 26.63
C GLY A 226 -20.43 16.64 27.99
N GLU A 227 -21.29 15.91 28.71
CA GLU A 227 -21.74 16.28 30.05
C GLU A 227 -21.25 15.31 31.14
N VAL A 228 -21.33 15.86 32.36
CA VAL A 228 -21.09 15.26 33.68
C VAL A 228 -21.96 14.00 33.88
N LEU A 229 -21.37 12.80 33.78
CA LEU A 229 -21.98 11.52 34.17
C LEU A 229 -22.09 11.41 35.70
N GLY A 230 -22.89 12.27 36.30
CA GLY A 230 -23.03 12.37 37.76
C GLY A 230 -23.74 11.16 38.35
N PHE A 231 -23.05 10.42 39.23
CA PHE A 231 -23.58 9.29 40.02
C PHE A 231 -24.57 9.69 41.14
N GLY A 232 -25.44 10.65 40.83
CA GLY A 232 -26.48 11.17 41.72
C GLY A 232 -27.20 12.32 41.04
N GLY A 233 -28.16 11.99 40.18
CA GLY A 233 -29.11 12.98 39.66
C GLY A 233 -30.10 13.40 40.75
N SER A 234 -30.54 14.66 40.72
CA SER A 234 -31.66 15.13 41.54
C SER A 234 -32.98 14.64 40.94
N GLY A 235 -33.24 13.34 41.03
CA GLY A 235 -34.42 12.67 40.49
C GLY A 235 -34.25 11.16 40.31
N ASP A 236 -34.55 10.39 41.36
CA ASP A 236 -34.97 8.97 41.38
C ASP A 236 -34.22 7.86 40.59
N ILE A 237 -33.05 8.10 40.00
CA ILE A 237 -32.19 7.04 39.44
C ILE A 237 -30.77 7.00 40.06
N ASP A 238 -30.56 5.98 40.89
CA ASP A 238 -29.33 5.45 41.49
C ASP A 238 -28.24 6.44 41.98
N GLY A 239 -28.44 6.98 43.17
CA GLY A 239 -27.38 7.63 43.96
C GLY A 239 -26.35 6.62 44.49
N LEU A 240 -25.21 6.52 43.80
CA LEU A 240 -24.10 5.62 44.14
C LEU A 240 -23.16 6.27 45.18
N ASN A 241 -23.17 5.76 46.40
CA ASN A 241 -22.55 6.41 47.56
C ASN A 241 -21.19 5.75 47.89
N ILE A 242 -20.19 5.90 47.03
CA ILE A 242 -18.87 5.27 47.18
C ILE A 242 -17.75 6.28 47.51
N PRO A 243 -16.75 5.91 48.33
CA PRO A 243 -15.67 6.82 48.70
C PRO A 243 -14.74 7.11 47.52
N PRO A 244 -14.51 8.38 47.13
CA PRO A 244 -13.55 8.74 46.09
C PRO A 244 -12.11 8.42 46.55
N GLY A 245 -11.58 7.31 46.03
CA GLY A 245 -10.35 6.66 46.53
C GLY A 245 -9.11 7.56 46.52
N SER A 246 -8.68 7.98 47.70
CA SER A 246 -7.45 8.77 47.93
C SER A 246 -6.16 7.97 47.69
N PHE A 247 -5.02 8.67 47.57
CA PHE A 247 -3.72 8.02 47.70
C PHE A 247 -3.63 7.37 49.10
N GLY A 248 -3.58 6.03 49.15
CA GLY A 248 -3.64 5.27 50.41
C GLY A 248 -5.04 4.87 50.87
N SER A 249 -6.11 5.11 50.09
CA SER A 249 -7.44 4.55 50.35
C SER A 249 -7.40 3.02 50.35
N LYS A 250 -8.23 2.42 51.19
CA LYS A 250 -8.19 0.98 51.48
C LYS A 250 -9.04 0.15 50.53
N PHE A 251 -10.21 0.66 50.17
CA PHE A 251 -11.12 0.04 49.21
C PHE A 251 -10.65 0.36 47.79
N ARG A 252 -10.71 -0.64 46.91
CA ARG A 252 -10.40 -0.50 45.48
C ARG A 252 -11.68 -0.68 44.67
N PHE A 253 -11.98 0.30 43.84
CA PHE A 253 -13.04 0.27 42.85
C PHE A 253 -12.40 0.41 41.47
N LYS A 254 -13.04 -0.17 40.45
CA LYS A 254 -12.65 0.00 39.05
C LYS A 254 -13.87 0.40 38.23
N LEU A 255 -13.67 1.32 37.30
CA LEU A 255 -14.65 1.71 36.31
C LEU A 255 -14.47 0.80 35.09
N ARG A 256 -15.45 -0.07 34.81
CA ARG A 256 -15.49 -0.81 33.55
C ARG A 256 -16.14 0.06 32.49
N ALA A 257 -15.40 0.31 31.42
CA ALA A 257 -15.87 0.95 30.21
C ALA A 257 -16.27 -0.14 29.19
N TYR A 258 -17.47 -0.06 28.62
CA TYR A 258 -17.98 -0.99 27.61
C TYR A 258 -18.05 -0.30 26.24
N PHE A 259 -17.61 -0.97 25.17
CA PHE A 259 -17.46 -0.33 23.85
C PHE A 259 -18.53 -0.70 22.82
N GLY A 260 -19.19 -1.86 22.97
CA GLY A 260 -20.26 -2.32 22.07
C GLY A 260 -21.66 -2.39 22.69
N SER A 261 -21.83 -1.92 23.93
CA SER A 261 -23.09 -2.04 24.66
C SER A 261 -23.43 -0.75 25.41
N GLU A 262 -24.69 -0.35 25.36
CA GLU A 262 -25.27 0.70 26.22
C GLU A 262 -25.74 0.14 27.58
N ASN A 263 -25.89 -1.18 27.66
CA ASN A 263 -26.44 -1.92 28.81
C ASN A 263 -25.37 -2.70 29.62
N CYS A 264 -24.08 -2.38 29.43
CA CYS A 264 -22.96 -2.96 30.18
C CYS A 264 -22.88 -4.50 30.10
N ILE A 265 -23.08 -5.05 28.90
CA ILE A 265 -23.02 -6.50 28.66
C ILE A 265 -21.55 -6.92 28.44
N ASP A 266 -21.03 -7.81 29.28
CA ASP A 266 -19.61 -8.25 29.25
C ASP A 266 -19.21 -9.10 28.04
N THR A 267 -20.16 -9.48 27.16
CA THR A 267 -19.89 -10.16 25.88
C THR A 267 -19.31 -9.25 24.79
N TYR A 268 -19.29 -7.93 25.03
CA TYR A 268 -18.61 -6.97 24.19
C TYR A 268 -17.25 -6.60 24.78
N ALA A 269 -16.38 -6.05 23.92
CA ALA A 269 -15.11 -5.48 24.36
C ALA A 269 -15.33 -4.47 25.50
N HIS A 270 -14.51 -4.60 26.54
CA HIS A 270 -14.52 -3.74 27.71
C HIS A 270 -13.10 -3.48 28.24
N LYS A 271 -12.97 -2.44 29.07
CA LYS A 271 -11.70 -2.04 29.70
C LYS A 271 -11.91 -1.64 31.15
N ASP A 272 -11.20 -2.30 32.07
CA ASP A 272 -11.18 -1.97 33.50
C ASP A 272 -10.20 -0.81 33.78
N ILE A 273 -10.70 0.26 34.40
CA ILE A 273 -9.95 1.49 34.68
C ILE A 273 -9.92 1.72 36.20
N PRO A 274 -8.76 1.59 36.88
CA PRO A 274 -8.68 1.74 38.34
C PRO A 274 -9.05 3.14 38.84
N LEU A 275 -9.92 3.23 39.85
CA LEU A 275 -10.33 4.50 40.47
C LEU A 275 -9.33 4.91 41.56
N ILE A 276 -8.32 5.70 41.19
CA ILE A 276 -7.20 6.11 42.07
C ILE A 276 -6.92 7.61 41.96
N LYS A 277 -7.06 8.37 43.06
CA LYS A 277 -6.68 9.78 43.15
C LYS A 277 -5.17 9.98 43.06
N GLY A 278 -4.72 10.76 42.09
CA GLY A 278 -3.35 11.27 42.00
C GLY A 278 -2.31 10.33 41.37
N ALA A 279 -2.73 9.17 40.84
CA ALA A 279 -1.89 8.45 39.89
C ALA A 279 -1.54 9.38 38.70
N LYS A 280 -0.35 9.22 38.10
CA LYS A 280 0.13 10.12 37.01
C LYS A 280 -0.77 10.11 35.76
N THR A 281 -1.68 9.16 35.67
CA THR A 281 -2.86 9.08 34.80
C THR A 281 -4.00 8.50 35.65
N PRO A 282 -5.25 9.04 35.66
CA PRO A 282 -5.80 10.14 34.86
C PRO A 282 -5.84 11.50 35.60
N LYS A 283 -6.25 12.57 34.90
CA LYS A 283 -6.46 13.92 35.47
C LYS A 283 -7.80 14.01 36.23
N THR A 284 -7.84 13.49 37.45
CA THR A 284 -9.00 13.60 38.36
C THR A 284 -8.98 14.91 39.14
N PHE A 285 -10.01 15.77 39.05
CA PHE A 285 -10.07 17.02 39.81
C PHE A 285 -11.03 16.92 41.00
N PHE A 286 -10.44 16.57 42.14
CA PHE A 286 -11.17 16.56 43.42
C PHE A 286 -11.17 17.95 44.05
N ASN A 287 -12.22 18.74 43.78
CA ASN A 287 -12.41 20.01 44.47
C ASN A 287 -13.05 19.75 45.84
N GLY A 288 -12.28 19.96 46.92
CA GLY A 288 -12.59 19.44 48.26
C GLY A 288 -13.75 20.10 49.02
N THR A 289 -14.71 20.72 48.32
CA THR A 289 -15.82 21.50 48.87
C THR A 289 -17.16 21.33 48.12
N THR A 290 -17.21 20.59 47.00
CA THR A 290 -18.43 20.40 46.19
C THR A 290 -19.11 19.05 46.42
N LYS A 291 -20.42 18.97 46.17
CA LYS A 291 -21.20 17.70 46.25
C LYS A 291 -20.84 16.69 45.14
N THR A 292 -20.18 17.15 44.07
CA THR A 292 -19.78 16.34 42.91
C THR A 292 -18.28 16.47 42.61
N ASN A 293 -17.71 15.49 41.90
CA ASN A 293 -16.29 15.40 41.53
C ASN A 293 -16.09 14.88 40.10
N THR A 294 -15.53 15.71 39.23
CA THR A 294 -15.37 15.37 37.81
C THR A 294 -14.10 14.56 37.52
N MET A 295 -14.28 13.50 36.72
CA MET A 295 -13.31 12.45 36.42
C MET A 295 -13.17 12.26 34.91
N PHE A 296 -12.08 12.77 34.34
CA PHE A 296 -11.79 12.59 32.92
C PHE A 296 -11.15 11.23 32.66
N VAL A 297 -11.75 10.44 31.75
CA VAL A 297 -11.39 9.05 31.49
C VAL A 297 -11.00 8.88 30.02
N LYS A 298 -9.80 8.32 29.77
CA LYS A 298 -9.35 8.03 28.39
C LYS A 298 -9.92 6.71 27.89
N THR A 299 -10.79 6.78 26.87
CA THR A 299 -11.30 5.62 26.14
C THR A 299 -11.18 5.85 24.63
N THR A 300 -10.48 4.95 23.94
CA THR A 300 -10.07 5.10 22.53
C THR A 300 -10.52 3.91 21.68
N THR A 301 -10.56 4.05 20.36
CA THR A 301 -10.87 2.90 19.47
C THR A 301 -9.77 1.82 19.53
N GLN A 302 -8.54 2.19 19.87
CA GLN A 302 -7.43 1.26 20.10
C GLN A 302 -7.65 0.39 21.35
N ASP A 303 -8.26 0.93 22.41
CA ASP A 303 -8.58 0.17 23.63
C ASP A 303 -9.55 -1.00 23.36
N VAL A 304 -10.38 -0.89 22.32
CA VAL A 304 -11.30 -1.94 21.86
C VAL A 304 -10.51 -3.10 21.25
N CYS A 305 -9.53 -2.76 20.41
CA CYS A 305 -8.65 -3.72 19.73
C CYS A 305 -7.61 -4.38 20.65
N GLU A 306 -7.43 -3.84 21.87
CA GLU A 306 -6.58 -4.38 22.94
C GLU A 306 -7.38 -5.10 24.04
N SER A 307 -8.71 -5.18 23.92
CA SER A 307 -9.58 -5.87 24.88
C SER A 307 -9.44 -7.40 24.82
N ARG A 308 -9.72 -8.07 25.95
CA ARG A 308 -9.54 -9.53 26.15
C ARG A 308 -10.82 -10.36 25.96
N SER A 309 -11.81 -9.85 25.21
CA SER A 309 -13.05 -10.58 24.93
C SER A 309 -12.84 -11.56 23.77
N ASP A 310 -12.46 -12.80 24.09
CA ASP A 310 -12.20 -13.88 23.11
C ASP A 310 -13.46 -14.37 22.35
N GLN A 311 -14.65 -13.91 22.76
CA GLN A 311 -15.92 -14.14 22.08
C GLN A 311 -16.72 -12.83 22.08
N THR A 312 -17.07 -12.32 20.90
CA THR A 312 -17.97 -11.18 20.72
C THR A 312 -19.38 -11.70 20.47
N VAL A 313 -20.32 -11.43 21.38
CA VAL A 313 -21.71 -11.91 21.28
C VAL A 313 -22.67 -10.74 21.37
N ASP A 314 -23.59 -10.65 20.41
CA ASP A 314 -24.54 -9.55 20.26
C ASP A 314 -25.64 -9.55 21.35
N ALA A 315 -26.45 -8.50 21.37
CA ALA A 315 -27.56 -8.34 22.31
C ALA A 315 -28.69 -9.39 22.17
N THR A 316 -28.62 -10.30 21.19
CA THR A 316 -29.58 -11.40 20.96
C THR A 316 -28.99 -12.80 21.20
N GLY A 317 -27.67 -12.90 21.41
CA GLY A 317 -26.97 -14.17 21.65
C GLY A 317 -26.24 -14.76 20.43
N ASN A 318 -26.17 -14.04 19.31
CA ASN A 318 -25.42 -14.46 18.11
C ASN A 318 -23.98 -13.92 18.15
N ASN A 319 -23.04 -14.53 17.43
CA ASN A 319 -21.69 -13.96 17.33
C ASN A 319 -21.75 -12.59 16.63
N ALA A 320 -21.27 -11.54 17.30
CA ALA A 320 -21.18 -10.21 16.72
C ALA A 320 -19.95 -10.12 15.79
N PRO A 321 -20.11 -9.61 14.56
CA PRO A 321 -19.07 -9.62 13.51
C PRO A 321 -17.85 -8.75 13.84
N PHE A 322 -18.03 -7.71 14.68
CA PHE A 322 -17.00 -6.73 15.01
C PHE A 322 -16.86 -6.55 16.53
N LYS A 323 -15.67 -6.11 16.97
CA LYS A 323 -15.33 -5.99 18.41
C LYS A 323 -16.04 -4.84 19.13
N GLY A 324 -16.62 -3.90 18.40
CA GLY A 324 -17.43 -2.79 18.94
C GLY A 324 -18.13 -1.99 17.83
N GLY A 325 -19.04 -1.11 18.24
CA GLY A 325 -19.94 -0.39 17.32
C GLY A 325 -21.20 -1.17 16.94
N ALA A 326 -22.06 -0.53 16.15
CA ALA A 326 -23.38 -1.04 15.73
C ALA A 326 -23.77 -0.61 14.30
N GLY A 327 -22.77 -0.31 13.46
CA GLY A 327 -22.93 0.00 12.03
C GLY A 327 -23.55 1.34 11.66
N SER A 328 -24.06 2.15 12.59
CA SER A 328 -24.69 3.46 12.27
C SER A 328 -23.70 4.63 12.32
N ASP A 329 -24.01 5.77 11.68
CA ASP A 329 -23.11 6.95 11.62
C ASP A 329 -22.71 7.48 13.02
N GLY A 330 -23.56 7.27 14.04
CA GLY A 330 -23.28 7.59 15.45
C GLY A 330 -22.73 6.43 16.30
N MET A 331 -22.58 5.24 15.72
CA MET A 331 -21.99 4.03 16.30
C MET A 331 -21.26 3.19 15.22
N PRO A 332 -20.23 3.72 14.55
CA PRO A 332 -19.52 2.97 13.52
C PRO A 332 -18.87 1.71 14.09
N PHE A 333 -18.88 0.62 13.32
CA PHE A 333 -18.15 -0.60 13.65
C PHE A 333 -16.65 -0.35 13.74
N ILE A 334 -16.00 -0.93 14.75
CA ILE A 334 -14.59 -0.68 15.05
C ILE A 334 -13.73 -1.80 14.46
N LEU A 335 -12.97 -1.46 13.41
CA LEU A 335 -12.09 -2.37 12.68
C LEU A 335 -10.73 -2.47 13.40
N CYS A 336 -10.30 -3.68 13.71
CA CYS A 336 -9.12 -3.97 14.52
C CYS A 336 -8.08 -4.83 13.79
N ASP A 337 -8.46 -5.63 12.81
CA ASP A 337 -7.54 -6.42 11.98
C ASP A 337 -8.10 -6.60 10.56
N GLY A 338 -7.38 -7.35 9.71
CA GLY A 338 -7.72 -7.48 8.30
C GLY A 338 -8.91 -8.40 8.02
N ASP A 339 -9.29 -9.25 8.99
CA ASP A 339 -10.50 -10.07 8.86
C ASP A 339 -11.74 -9.19 9.01
N ASP A 340 -11.73 -8.22 9.95
CA ASP A 340 -12.79 -7.21 10.08
C ASP A 340 -13.02 -6.47 8.75
N ILE A 341 -11.96 -6.14 7.99
CA ILE A 341 -12.10 -5.46 6.69
C ILE A 341 -12.78 -6.34 5.63
N ASN A 342 -12.55 -7.65 5.66
CA ASN A 342 -13.16 -8.59 4.70
C ASN A 342 -14.64 -8.85 5.00
N GLU A 343 -15.03 -8.89 6.27
CA GLU A 343 -16.42 -9.12 6.69
C GLU A 343 -17.38 -8.03 6.17
N ILE A 344 -16.89 -6.81 5.93
CA ILE A 344 -17.66 -5.71 5.32
C ILE A 344 -18.25 -6.11 3.94
N SER A 345 -17.51 -6.89 3.16
CA SER A 345 -17.63 -6.94 1.69
C SER A 345 -19.03 -7.22 1.16
N ASN A 346 -19.77 -8.15 1.75
CA ASN A 346 -21.11 -8.55 1.30
C ASN A 346 -22.22 -8.12 2.27
N ASN A 347 -21.94 -8.13 3.59
CA ASN A 347 -22.97 -8.12 4.63
C ASN A 347 -23.30 -6.72 5.16
N TYR A 348 -22.35 -5.78 5.11
CA TYR A 348 -22.41 -4.51 5.85
C TYR A 348 -22.12 -3.28 4.96
N ALA A 349 -22.43 -3.37 3.66
CA ALA A 349 -22.12 -2.31 2.68
C ALA A 349 -22.90 -0.99 2.87
N SER A 350 -23.97 -0.99 3.66
CA SER A 350 -24.68 0.21 4.09
C SER A 350 -24.00 0.96 5.24
N ASP A 351 -23.09 0.29 5.95
CA ASP A 351 -22.80 0.63 7.34
C ASP A 351 -21.54 1.49 7.49
N HIS A 352 -21.38 2.02 8.69
CA HIS A 352 -20.36 3.00 9.04
C HIS A 352 -19.26 2.33 9.87
N PHE A 353 -18.00 2.69 9.59
CA PHE A 353 -16.80 2.01 10.06
C PHE A 353 -15.74 3.01 10.53
N ILE A 354 -14.99 2.64 11.58
CA ILE A 354 -13.84 3.38 12.08
C ILE A 354 -12.66 2.44 12.39
N VAL A 355 -11.46 2.80 11.96
CA VAL A 355 -10.26 1.98 12.19
C VAL A 355 -9.68 2.24 13.59
N GLY A 356 -9.51 1.19 14.39
CA GLY A 356 -9.10 1.28 15.79
C GLY A 356 -7.58 1.34 16.02
N ARG A 357 -6.83 0.59 15.24
CA ARG A 357 -5.35 0.56 15.24
C ARG A 357 -4.83 0.40 13.82
N ASP A 358 -3.52 0.48 13.60
CA ASP A 358 -2.94 0.14 12.30
C ASP A 358 -3.23 -1.34 11.98
N ILE A 359 -3.68 -1.61 10.75
CA ILE A 359 -4.07 -2.94 10.26
C ILE A 359 -3.03 -3.37 9.22
N ASP A 360 -2.50 -4.59 9.35
CA ASP A 360 -1.66 -5.21 8.33
C ASP A 360 -2.40 -6.39 7.71
N MET A 361 -2.76 -6.26 6.43
CA MET A 361 -3.52 -7.26 5.68
C MET A 361 -2.72 -8.53 5.38
N LYS A 362 -1.41 -8.59 5.71
CA LYS A 362 -0.61 -9.82 5.64
C LYS A 362 -1.21 -10.95 6.52
N TYR A 363 -1.85 -10.60 7.65
CA TYR A 363 -2.29 -11.54 8.67
C TYR A 363 -3.78 -11.97 8.56
N VAL A 364 -4.41 -11.73 7.41
CA VAL A 364 -5.79 -12.17 7.12
C VAL A 364 -5.88 -13.69 7.00
N ASP A 365 -6.94 -14.27 7.55
CA ASP A 365 -7.28 -15.69 7.33
C ASP A 365 -7.60 -15.95 5.85
N PRO A 366 -6.80 -16.74 5.12
CA PRO A 366 -7.04 -17.00 3.70
C PRO A 366 -8.38 -17.70 3.39
N SER A 367 -9.01 -18.35 4.38
CA SER A 367 -10.32 -18.99 4.21
C SER A 367 -11.47 -17.97 4.10
N LYS A 368 -11.28 -16.73 4.56
CA LYS A 368 -12.24 -15.63 4.48
C LYS A 368 -12.20 -14.85 3.17
N ILE A 369 -11.37 -15.27 2.20
CA ILE A 369 -11.21 -14.59 0.90
C ILE A 369 -11.73 -15.48 -0.25
N PRO A 370 -12.98 -15.31 -0.71
CA PRO A 370 -13.50 -15.97 -1.91
C PRO A 370 -12.62 -15.71 -3.14
N CYS A 371 -12.28 -16.79 -3.88
CA CYS A 371 -11.37 -16.79 -5.04
C CYS A 371 -10.11 -15.91 -4.87
N ARG A 372 -9.27 -16.30 -3.93
CA ARG A 372 -7.95 -15.69 -3.67
C ARG A 372 -6.96 -15.87 -4.83
N GLU A 373 -7.15 -15.14 -5.93
CA GLU A 373 -6.18 -15.07 -7.02
C GLU A 373 -4.87 -14.39 -6.57
N GLY A 374 -3.73 -14.83 -7.13
CA GLY A 374 -2.49 -14.05 -7.17
C GLY A 374 -1.92 -13.57 -5.82
N GLY A 375 -2.27 -14.23 -4.72
CA GLY A 375 -1.90 -13.81 -3.37
C GLY A 375 -2.66 -12.57 -2.89
N GLY A 376 -3.92 -12.41 -3.27
CA GLY A 376 -4.82 -11.41 -2.67
C GLY A 376 -4.90 -11.55 -1.14
N THR A 377 -5.13 -10.43 -0.47
CA THR A 377 -5.34 -10.36 1.00
C THR A 377 -6.72 -9.84 1.36
N MET A 378 -7.52 -9.42 0.38
CA MET A 378 -8.90 -9.01 0.63
C MET A 378 -9.82 -9.15 -0.58
N THR A 379 -11.11 -9.29 -0.29
CA THR A 379 -12.21 -9.00 -1.21
C THR A 379 -12.52 -7.49 -1.18
N PRO A 380 -12.94 -6.85 -2.29
CA PRO A 380 -13.34 -5.44 -2.28
C PRO A 380 -14.52 -5.18 -1.33
N ILE A 381 -14.58 -4.00 -0.71
CA ILE A 381 -15.80 -3.51 -0.05
C ILE A 381 -16.88 -3.31 -1.14
N GLY A 382 -18.04 -3.94 -0.96
CA GLY A 382 -19.07 -4.11 -2.01
C GLY A 382 -19.03 -5.47 -2.72
N GLY A 383 -17.99 -6.28 -2.50
CA GLY A 383 -18.05 -7.72 -2.74
C GLY A 383 -18.08 -8.18 -4.19
N LEU A 384 -18.46 -9.44 -4.36
CA LEU A 384 -18.47 -10.16 -5.63
C LEU A 384 -19.90 -10.66 -5.92
N SER A 385 -20.29 -10.69 -7.20
CA SER A 385 -21.63 -11.14 -7.61
C SER A 385 -21.68 -12.62 -7.98
N VAL A 386 -22.89 -13.19 -8.07
CA VAL A 386 -23.10 -14.58 -8.52
C VAL A 386 -22.40 -14.86 -9.85
N GLY A 387 -21.48 -15.82 -9.85
CA GLY A 387 -20.63 -16.15 -11.00
C GLY A 387 -19.22 -15.56 -10.93
N GLU A 388 -19.04 -14.42 -10.25
CA GLU A 388 -17.72 -13.87 -9.88
C GLU A 388 -17.19 -14.57 -8.61
N CYS A 389 -17.16 -15.91 -8.61
CA CYS A 389 -16.78 -16.76 -7.48
C CYS A 389 -17.61 -16.66 -6.17
N ALA A 390 -18.68 -15.87 -6.11
CA ALA A 390 -19.62 -15.94 -5.00
C ALA A 390 -20.32 -17.32 -4.98
N SER A 391 -20.25 -18.04 -3.85
CA SER A 391 -20.90 -19.34 -3.65
C SER A 391 -22.39 -19.24 -3.31
N GLU A 392 -22.89 -18.03 -3.05
CA GLU A 392 -24.26 -17.75 -2.64
C GLU A 392 -24.89 -16.65 -3.50
N SER A 393 -26.21 -16.47 -3.40
CA SER A 393 -27.04 -15.69 -4.32
C SER A 393 -26.95 -14.15 -4.16
N GLY A 394 -25.77 -13.62 -3.86
CA GLY A 394 -25.52 -12.19 -3.69
C GLY A 394 -25.21 -11.48 -5.02
N SER A 395 -25.88 -10.35 -5.26
CA SER A 395 -25.38 -9.32 -6.18
C SER A 395 -24.35 -8.46 -5.47
N ALA A 396 -23.25 -8.07 -6.13
CA ALA A 396 -22.26 -7.16 -5.57
C ALA A 396 -22.94 -5.87 -5.05
N ALA A 397 -22.72 -5.57 -3.78
CA ALA A 397 -23.34 -4.45 -3.11
C ALA A 397 -22.62 -3.13 -3.46
N THR A 398 -23.39 -2.05 -3.54
CA THR A 398 -22.80 -0.70 -3.64
C THR A 398 -22.58 -0.15 -2.24
N PHE A 399 -21.36 0.29 -1.92
CA PHE A 399 -21.06 0.89 -0.63
C PHE A 399 -21.76 2.25 -0.50
N THR A 400 -22.51 2.48 0.59
CA THR A 400 -23.21 3.76 0.84
C THR A 400 -22.88 4.38 2.19
N GLY A 401 -22.16 3.67 3.06
CA GLY A 401 -21.85 4.10 4.42
C GLY A 401 -20.64 5.03 4.53
N THR A 402 -19.95 4.95 5.67
CA THR A 402 -18.75 5.75 5.96
C THR A 402 -17.58 4.85 6.31
N PHE A 403 -16.40 5.07 5.72
CA PHE A 403 -15.15 4.46 6.14
C PHE A 403 -14.20 5.54 6.67
N ASN A 404 -13.98 5.55 7.99
CA ASN A 404 -13.10 6.50 8.68
C ASN A 404 -11.80 5.80 9.11
N GLY A 405 -10.70 6.07 8.41
CA GLY A 405 -9.39 5.53 8.74
C GLY A 405 -8.78 6.06 10.05
N ASN A 406 -9.36 7.10 10.68
CA ASN A 406 -9.00 7.57 12.01
C ASN A 406 -7.48 7.90 12.17
N GLY A 407 -6.83 8.31 11.07
CA GLY A 407 -5.40 8.58 11.01
C GLY A 407 -4.49 7.33 11.07
N LYS A 408 -5.09 6.12 11.03
CA LYS A 408 -4.39 4.83 11.08
C LYS A 408 -3.90 4.39 9.71
N VAL A 409 -2.98 3.42 9.71
CA VAL A 409 -2.40 2.85 8.49
C VAL A 409 -2.96 1.46 8.19
N ILE A 410 -3.43 1.26 6.96
CA ILE A 410 -3.76 -0.05 6.37
C ILE A 410 -2.59 -0.46 5.48
N LYS A 411 -1.94 -1.58 5.81
CA LYS A 411 -0.70 -2.05 5.17
C LYS A 411 -0.90 -3.32 4.37
N ASN A 412 -0.11 -3.49 3.31
CA ASN A 412 0.01 -4.71 2.50
C ASN A 412 -1.33 -5.21 1.89
N ALA A 413 -2.29 -4.32 1.67
CA ALA A 413 -3.59 -4.66 1.09
C ALA A 413 -3.44 -5.04 -0.40
N ARG A 414 -3.84 -6.25 -0.78
CA ARG A 414 -3.74 -6.77 -2.15
C ARG A 414 -5.11 -7.21 -2.68
N VAL A 415 -5.63 -6.48 -3.66
CA VAL A 415 -6.86 -6.74 -4.39
C VAL A 415 -6.50 -7.24 -5.79
N VAL A 416 -6.86 -8.48 -6.15
CA VAL A 416 -6.40 -9.11 -7.40
C VAL A 416 -7.54 -9.88 -8.06
N PHE A 417 -8.09 -9.34 -9.14
CA PHE A 417 -9.23 -9.93 -9.85
C PHE A 417 -9.11 -9.63 -11.36
N LYS A 418 -8.35 -10.44 -12.10
CA LYS A 418 -7.90 -10.09 -13.47
C LYS A 418 -9.03 -9.80 -14.45
N GLU A 419 -10.09 -10.59 -14.40
CA GLU A 419 -11.21 -10.54 -15.35
C GLU A 419 -12.36 -9.62 -14.87
N LEU A 420 -12.30 -9.11 -13.64
CA LEU A 420 -13.38 -8.31 -13.06
C LEU A 420 -13.21 -6.82 -13.33
N ASN A 421 -14.35 -6.15 -13.47
CA ASN A 421 -14.44 -4.70 -13.57
C ASN A 421 -14.74 -4.07 -12.19
N ASP A 422 -14.50 -2.77 -12.09
CA ASP A 422 -14.79 -1.94 -10.91
C ASP A 422 -13.90 -2.27 -9.70
N VAL A 423 -12.66 -2.70 -9.94
CA VAL A 423 -11.80 -3.28 -8.89
C VAL A 423 -11.07 -2.22 -8.07
N GLY A 424 -11.29 -2.26 -6.75
CA GLY A 424 -10.61 -1.40 -5.79
C GLY A 424 -10.66 -1.93 -4.35
N PHE A 425 -10.18 -1.13 -3.39
CA PHE A 425 -10.43 -1.36 -1.95
C PHE A 425 -11.93 -1.22 -1.66
N VAL A 426 -12.58 -0.24 -2.30
CA VAL A 426 -14.04 -0.21 -2.52
C VAL A 426 -14.29 -0.52 -3.99
N ARG A 427 -15.24 -1.41 -4.28
CA ARG A 427 -15.63 -1.76 -5.65
C ARG A 427 -16.37 -0.58 -6.31
N THR A 428 -17.58 -0.35 -5.83
CA THR A 428 -18.46 0.73 -6.26
C THR A 428 -19.06 1.39 -5.03
N HIS A 429 -19.02 2.72 -4.95
CA HIS A 429 -19.76 3.47 -3.93
C HIS A 429 -20.86 4.34 -4.54
N ASN A 430 -21.88 4.68 -3.75
CA ASN A 430 -22.92 5.65 -4.09
C ASN A 430 -23.18 6.57 -2.90
N GLY A 431 -22.67 7.81 -2.94
CA GLY A 431 -22.81 8.78 -1.86
C GLY A 431 -22.02 8.49 -0.57
N ALA A 432 -21.22 7.42 -0.55
CA ALA A 432 -20.40 7.06 0.60
C ALA A 432 -19.29 8.07 0.93
N LYS A 433 -18.76 7.97 2.14
CA LYS A 433 -17.62 8.78 2.62
C LYS A 433 -16.42 7.87 2.88
N LEU A 434 -15.22 8.27 2.43
CA LEU A 434 -13.96 7.56 2.67
C LEU A 434 -12.90 8.59 3.06
N PHE A 435 -12.46 8.59 4.33
CA PHE A 435 -11.58 9.65 4.82
C PHE A 435 -10.59 9.26 5.93
N TYR A 436 -9.64 10.16 6.22
CA TYR A 436 -8.57 10.03 7.22
C TYR A 436 -7.84 8.67 7.21
N THR A 437 -7.62 8.08 6.03
CA THR A 437 -7.03 6.75 5.88
C THR A 437 -5.66 6.83 5.22
N LYS A 438 -4.64 6.22 5.84
CA LYS A 438 -3.36 5.97 5.18
C LYS A 438 -3.31 4.53 4.66
N PHE A 439 -2.96 4.36 3.39
CA PHE A 439 -2.59 3.08 2.78
C PHE A 439 -1.07 3.02 2.59
N GLU A 440 -0.49 1.83 2.77
CA GLU A 440 0.94 1.57 2.56
C GLU A 440 1.12 0.20 1.90
N LYS A 441 1.86 0.12 0.79
CA LYS A 441 2.00 -1.12 -0.01
C LYS A 441 0.66 -1.68 -0.52
N LEU A 442 -0.19 -0.80 -1.03
CA LEU A 442 -1.48 -1.14 -1.64
C LEU A 442 -1.28 -1.64 -3.08
N PHE A 443 -1.75 -2.85 -3.38
CA PHE A 443 -1.69 -3.46 -4.71
C PHE A 443 -3.10 -3.74 -5.23
N ILE A 444 -3.48 -3.18 -6.38
CA ILE A 444 -4.81 -3.37 -6.98
C ILE A 444 -4.65 -3.76 -8.44
N LYS A 445 -5.26 -4.88 -8.84
CA LYS A 445 -5.24 -5.39 -10.22
C LYS A 445 -6.62 -5.82 -10.68
N GLY A 446 -7.12 -5.20 -11.74
CA GLY A 446 -8.42 -5.47 -12.35
C GLY A 446 -8.44 -5.27 -13.86
N ASN A 447 -9.57 -5.57 -14.49
CA ASN A 447 -9.74 -5.44 -15.93
C ASN A 447 -9.92 -3.97 -16.35
N ARG A 448 -11.02 -3.36 -15.88
CA ARG A 448 -11.47 -1.98 -16.17
C ARG A 448 -12.01 -1.33 -14.89
N ASN A 449 -12.02 0.00 -14.84
CA ASN A 449 -12.48 0.82 -13.70
C ASN A 449 -11.69 0.47 -12.43
N VAL A 450 -10.38 0.77 -12.43
CA VAL A 450 -9.45 0.34 -11.38
C VAL A 450 -8.89 1.53 -10.60
N GLY A 451 -8.86 1.43 -9.27
CA GLY A 451 -8.25 2.40 -8.35
C GLY A 451 -8.50 2.06 -6.89
N LEU A 452 -8.22 2.95 -5.93
CA LEU A 452 -8.64 2.73 -4.52
C LEU A 452 -10.17 2.52 -4.43
N VAL A 453 -10.91 3.26 -5.23
CA VAL A 453 -12.32 3.05 -5.58
C VAL A 453 -12.38 2.67 -7.06
N GLY A 454 -13.08 1.59 -7.41
CA GLY A 454 -13.32 1.24 -8.81
C GLY A 454 -14.24 2.25 -9.49
N VAL A 455 -15.45 2.43 -8.94
CA VAL A 455 -16.45 3.40 -9.42
C VAL A 455 -17.01 4.26 -8.29
N ALA A 456 -16.95 5.58 -8.48
CA ALA A 456 -17.52 6.59 -7.57
C ALA A 456 -18.84 7.16 -8.14
N ASN A 457 -19.98 6.70 -7.62
CA ASN A 457 -21.32 7.23 -7.91
C ASN A 457 -21.85 8.15 -6.80
N GLY A 458 -22.90 8.90 -7.13
CA GLY A 458 -23.57 9.82 -6.21
C GLY A 458 -22.71 11.00 -5.74
N THR A 459 -23.17 11.67 -4.69
CA THR A 459 -22.48 12.78 -4.01
C THR A 459 -21.61 12.23 -2.87
N GLY A 460 -20.55 11.48 -3.22
CA GLY A 460 -19.60 10.93 -2.25
C GLY A 460 -18.53 11.94 -1.82
N ASP A 461 -17.78 11.60 -0.78
CA ASP A 461 -16.71 12.43 -0.23
C ASP A 461 -15.46 11.58 0.07
N ILE A 462 -14.44 11.70 -0.78
CA ILE A 462 -13.14 11.04 -0.64
C ILE A 462 -12.13 12.12 -0.25
N ASN A 463 -11.70 12.16 1.01
CA ASN A 463 -10.77 13.22 1.45
C ASN A 463 -9.76 12.74 2.49
N GLU A 464 -8.64 13.44 2.63
CA GLU A 464 -7.60 13.13 3.63
C GLU A 464 -7.06 11.69 3.47
N ILE A 465 -6.84 11.30 2.22
CA ILE A 465 -6.34 9.96 1.85
C ILE A 465 -4.88 10.06 1.46
N LYS A 466 -4.05 9.24 2.09
CA LYS A 466 -2.62 9.10 1.76
C LYS A 466 -2.32 7.67 1.31
N ILE A 467 -1.65 7.52 0.17
CA ILE A 467 -1.29 6.22 -0.43
C ILE A 467 0.22 6.22 -0.64
N ASP A 468 0.94 5.39 0.12
CA ASP A 468 2.41 5.24 0.04
C ASP A 468 2.79 3.91 -0.63
N ASN A 469 3.71 3.94 -1.60
CA ASN A 469 4.31 2.76 -2.24
C ASN A 469 3.28 1.80 -2.87
N ALA A 470 2.33 2.31 -3.64
CA ALA A 470 1.23 1.53 -4.20
C ALA A 470 1.38 1.18 -5.69
N LYS A 471 0.63 0.19 -6.16
CA LYS A 471 0.67 -0.30 -7.55
C LYS A 471 -0.73 -0.67 -8.06
N MET A 472 -1.22 0.10 -9.03
CA MET A 472 -2.52 -0.09 -9.69
C MET A 472 -2.32 -0.65 -11.10
N ILE A 473 -3.07 -1.68 -11.49
CA ILE A 473 -2.92 -2.38 -12.78
C ILE A 473 -4.27 -2.55 -13.48
N GLY A 474 -4.39 -2.00 -14.69
CA GLY A 474 -5.49 -2.24 -15.64
C GLY A 474 -5.12 -3.22 -16.76
N LEU A 475 -6.09 -3.98 -17.28
CA LEU A 475 -5.86 -5.11 -18.21
C LEU A 475 -6.75 -5.14 -19.48
N ASP A 476 -7.80 -4.32 -19.57
CA ASP A 476 -8.64 -4.23 -20.78
C ASP A 476 -7.91 -3.48 -21.93
N HIS A 477 -8.36 -3.74 -23.15
CA HIS A 477 -7.84 -3.21 -24.42
C HIS A 477 -8.84 -2.30 -25.17
N ASP A 478 -10.09 -2.18 -24.70
CA ASP A 478 -11.13 -1.34 -25.32
C ASP A 478 -11.39 -0.06 -24.52
N GLU A 479 -11.65 -0.12 -23.21
CA GLU A 479 -12.02 1.07 -22.41
C GLU A 479 -11.58 1.01 -20.94
N VAL A 480 -10.28 0.85 -20.69
CA VAL A 480 -9.70 1.03 -19.35
C VAL A 480 -9.91 2.47 -18.84
N ASN A 481 -10.60 2.57 -17.70
CA ASN A 481 -10.53 3.70 -16.78
C ASN A 481 -9.65 3.29 -15.59
N LEU A 482 -8.50 3.93 -15.40
CA LEU A 482 -7.49 3.56 -14.39
C LEU A 482 -6.99 4.81 -13.66
N GLY A 483 -7.07 4.82 -12.33
CA GLY A 483 -6.60 5.91 -11.48
C GLY A 483 -5.99 5.41 -10.17
N GLY A 484 -5.08 6.16 -9.56
CA GLY A 484 -4.54 5.83 -8.23
C GLY A 484 -5.56 5.87 -7.09
N VAL A 485 -6.66 6.62 -7.26
CA VAL A 485 -7.73 6.76 -6.25
C VAL A 485 -9.09 6.39 -6.81
N VAL A 486 -9.45 6.83 -8.02
CA VAL A 486 -10.75 6.49 -8.64
C VAL A 486 -10.54 6.02 -10.08
N GLY A 487 -11.03 4.82 -10.40
CA GLY A 487 -11.09 4.35 -11.79
C GLY A 487 -12.04 5.21 -12.61
N TYR A 488 -13.34 5.13 -12.32
CA TYR A 488 -14.40 5.89 -12.99
C TYR A 488 -15.23 6.73 -12.01
N LEU A 489 -15.33 8.03 -12.27
CA LEU A 489 -15.95 9.04 -11.41
C LEU A 489 -17.21 9.57 -12.10
N ALA A 490 -18.35 8.99 -11.71
CA ALA A 490 -19.64 9.06 -12.40
C ALA A 490 -20.74 9.79 -11.62
N GLY A 491 -20.51 10.07 -10.33
CA GLY A 491 -21.32 10.98 -9.52
C GLY A 491 -20.58 12.28 -9.17
N ASN A 492 -21.29 13.30 -8.69
CA ASN A 492 -20.72 14.57 -8.23
C ASN A 492 -20.02 14.43 -6.87
N SER A 493 -18.92 13.66 -6.83
CA SER A 493 -18.16 13.42 -5.60
C SER A 493 -17.10 14.50 -5.36
N ARG A 494 -16.71 14.71 -4.10
CA ARG A 494 -15.55 15.54 -3.74
C ARG A 494 -14.32 14.66 -3.56
N LEU A 495 -13.22 15.04 -4.20
CA LEU A 495 -11.86 14.53 -3.96
C LEU A 495 -11.00 15.69 -3.45
N GLU A 496 -10.60 15.66 -2.17
CA GLU A 496 -9.90 16.79 -1.55
C GLU A 496 -8.81 16.35 -0.55
N ARG A 497 -7.62 16.96 -0.60
CA ARG A 497 -6.45 16.61 0.25
C ARG A 497 -6.04 15.13 0.07
N ILE A 498 -5.52 14.83 -1.12
CA ILE A 498 -5.22 13.49 -1.61
C ILE A 498 -3.74 13.38 -1.94
N HIS A 499 -3.03 12.43 -1.32
CA HIS A 499 -1.58 12.27 -1.46
C HIS A 499 -1.20 10.87 -1.98
N LEU A 500 -0.68 10.79 -3.19
CA LEU A 500 -0.13 9.58 -3.78
C LEU A 500 1.40 9.69 -3.84
N ASP A 501 2.11 8.98 -2.96
CA ASP A 501 3.57 8.97 -2.86
C ASP A 501 4.16 7.63 -3.30
N ASN A 502 5.04 7.67 -4.31
CA ASN A 502 5.64 6.49 -4.96
C ASN A 502 4.57 5.49 -5.47
N VAL A 503 3.65 5.96 -6.31
CA VAL A 503 2.58 5.12 -6.89
C VAL A 503 2.89 4.73 -8.33
N GLU A 504 2.85 3.43 -8.64
CA GLU A 504 2.92 2.88 -9.99
C GLU A 504 1.50 2.68 -10.55
N VAL A 505 1.21 3.24 -11.70
CA VAL A 505 -0.04 3.05 -12.43
C VAL A 505 0.30 2.40 -13.77
N LYS A 506 0.21 1.06 -13.86
CA LYS A 506 0.48 0.32 -15.11
C LYS A 506 -0.81 -0.02 -15.86
N ASN A 507 -0.87 0.34 -17.14
CA ASN A 507 -1.86 -0.22 -18.06
C ASN A 507 -1.20 -1.25 -18.99
N VAL A 508 -1.78 -2.45 -19.09
CA VAL A 508 -1.13 -3.63 -19.73
C VAL A 508 -1.62 -3.88 -21.17
N LYS A 509 -2.77 -3.33 -21.57
CA LYS A 509 -3.24 -3.30 -22.97
C LYS A 509 -3.74 -1.90 -23.30
N GLY A 510 -3.81 -1.50 -24.57
CA GLY A 510 -4.14 -0.11 -24.95
C GLY A 510 -5.48 0.38 -24.38
N GLY A 511 -5.47 1.42 -23.54
CA GLY A 511 -6.64 1.90 -22.80
C GLY A 511 -6.99 3.37 -23.06
N GLN A 512 -8.22 3.77 -22.75
CA GLN A 512 -8.70 5.11 -23.10
C GLN A 512 -8.40 6.18 -22.05
N HIS A 513 -8.50 5.89 -20.74
CA HIS A 513 -8.51 6.93 -19.70
C HIS A 513 -7.64 6.55 -18.50
N ILE A 514 -6.37 6.99 -18.52
CA ILE A 514 -5.37 6.66 -17.48
C ILE A 514 -4.93 7.91 -16.74
N GLY A 515 -5.17 7.97 -15.43
CA GLY A 515 -4.74 9.07 -14.56
C GLY A 515 -3.84 8.61 -13.41
N GLY A 516 -2.98 9.49 -12.91
CA GLY A 516 -2.25 9.22 -11.66
C GLY A 516 -3.17 9.12 -10.44
N ALA A 517 -4.30 9.83 -10.43
CA ALA A 517 -5.31 9.80 -9.38
C ALA A 517 -6.71 9.38 -9.87
N ILE A 518 -7.16 9.89 -11.03
CA ILE A 518 -8.52 9.69 -11.55
C ILE A 518 -8.44 9.22 -13.02
N GLY A 519 -8.99 8.05 -13.34
CA GLY A 519 -9.04 7.58 -14.73
C GLY A 519 -9.95 8.46 -15.60
N TYR A 520 -11.25 8.44 -15.31
CA TYR A 520 -12.26 9.17 -16.08
C TYR A 520 -13.27 9.88 -15.17
N ASN A 521 -13.45 11.20 -15.35
CA ASN A 521 -14.49 12.02 -14.72
C ASN A 521 -15.53 12.49 -15.76
N THR A 522 -16.81 12.21 -15.51
CA THR A 522 -17.95 12.61 -16.37
C THR A 522 -18.83 13.69 -15.75
N THR A 523 -18.44 14.30 -14.63
CA THR A 523 -19.33 15.07 -13.74
C THR A 523 -18.80 16.45 -13.32
N SER A 524 -19.62 17.27 -12.66
CA SER A 524 -19.18 18.54 -12.05
C SER A 524 -18.56 18.37 -10.66
N SER A 525 -17.74 17.34 -10.50
CA SER A 525 -17.04 17.01 -9.25
C SER A 525 -16.00 18.07 -8.84
N ILE A 526 -15.67 18.11 -7.55
CA ILE A 526 -14.63 18.99 -6.99
C ILE A 526 -13.37 18.16 -6.80
N VAL A 527 -12.25 18.59 -7.39
CA VAL A 527 -10.95 17.94 -7.30
C VAL A 527 -9.91 18.99 -6.89
N ARG A 528 -9.49 18.98 -5.61
CA ARG A 528 -8.61 20.00 -5.03
C ARG A 528 -7.52 19.40 -4.14
N ASP A 529 -6.32 20.00 -4.13
CA ASP A 529 -5.20 19.58 -3.28
C ASP A 529 -4.91 18.08 -3.47
N VAL A 530 -4.63 17.74 -4.74
CA VAL A 530 -4.31 16.37 -5.17
C VAL A 530 -2.87 16.34 -5.64
N PHE A 531 -2.05 15.62 -4.89
CA PHE A 531 -0.64 15.41 -5.13
C PHE A 531 -0.38 13.99 -5.64
N PHE A 532 0.29 13.86 -6.78
CA PHE A 532 0.80 12.60 -7.32
C PHE A 532 2.30 12.66 -7.52
N ASN A 533 3.03 11.72 -6.92
CA ASN A 533 4.45 11.49 -7.16
C ASN A 533 4.64 10.01 -7.51
N GLY A 534 4.85 9.70 -8.78
CA GLY A 534 4.74 8.31 -9.25
C GLY A 534 5.11 8.07 -10.71
N ARG A 535 4.77 6.86 -11.18
CA ARG A 535 5.14 6.34 -12.50
C ARG A 535 3.89 5.82 -13.21
N ILE A 536 3.52 6.45 -14.32
CA ILE A 536 2.45 5.99 -15.21
C ILE A 536 3.10 5.23 -16.37
N ILE A 537 2.87 3.92 -16.43
CA ILE A 537 3.54 3.00 -17.36
C ILE A 537 2.48 2.38 -18.27
N LEU A 538 2.66 2.49 -19.57
CA LEU A 538 1.70 2.02 -20.58
C LEU A 538 2.41 1.07 -21.53
N SER A 539 1.78 -0.03 -21.92
CA SER A 539 2.38 -1.01 -22.85
C SER A 539 2.91 -0.33 -24.12
N PRO A 540 4.24 -0.32 -24.36
CA PRO A 540 4.86 0.54 -25.37
C PRO A 540 4.81 -0.02 -26.81
N PHE A 541 4.49 -1.30 -27.00
CA PHE A 541 4.52 -2.01 -28.30
C PHE A 541 3.18 -2.63 -28.70
N GLU A 542 2.08 -2.25 -28.03
CA GLU A 542 0.73 -2.67 -28.42
C GLU A 542 0.30 -2.04 -29.75
N ALA A 543 -0.42 -2.80 -30.57
CA ALA A 543 -0.99 -2.31 -31.83
C ALA A 543 -2.11 -1.28 -31.62
N ARG A 544 -2.65 -1.20 -30.39
CA ARG A 544 -3.57 -0.16 -29.93
C ARG A 544 -2.84 0.84 -29.03
N HIS A 545 -2.83 2.11 -29.43
CA HIS A 545 -2.33 3.22 -28.61
C HIS A 545 -3.30 3.53 -27.46
N ASN A 546 -2.79 4.07 -26.36
CA ASN A 546 -3.61 4.63 -25.29
C ASN A 546 -4.12 6.02 -25.72
N GLU A 547 -5.38 6.37 -25.44
CA GLU A 547 -5.96 7.63 -25.93
C GLU A 547 -5.63 8.84 -25.04
N TYR A 548 -6.05 8.84 -23.76
CA TYR A 548 -5.99 10.00 -22.86
C TYR A 548 -5.29 9.67 -21.54
N VAL A 549 -4.12 10.28 -21.32
CA VAL A 549 -3.23 9.98 -20.19
C VAL A 549 -2.86 11.26 -19.44
N GLY A 550 -3.04 11.28 -18.12
CA GLY A 550 -2.71 12.44 -17.29
C GLY A 550 -2.00 12.11 -15.98
N GLY A 551 -1.06 12.94 -15.53
CA GLY A 551 -0.40 12.77 -14.23
C GLY A 551 -1.35 12.86 -13.02
N ILE A 552 -2.55 13.45 -13.19
CA ILE A 552 -3.64 13.42 -12.21
C ILE A 552 -4.90 12.77 -12.83
N VAL A 553 -5.35 13.27 -13.99
CA VAL A 553 -6.66 12.90 -14.60
C VAL A 553 -6.48 12.36 -16.02
N GLY A 554 -6.93 11.15 -16.31
CA GLY A 554 -6.92 10.65 -17.70
C GLY A 554 -7.82 11.50 -18.60
N LYS A 555 -9.11 11.61 -18.26
CA LYS A 555 -10.09 12.42 -18.98
C LYS A 555 -11.11 13.09 -18.06
N SER A 556 -11.39 14.37 -18.33
CA SER A 556 -12.53 15.11 -17.78
C SER A 556 -13.48 15.51 -18.90
N ALA A 557 -14.62 14.82 -19.03
CA ALA A 557 -15.61 15.11 -20.09
C ALA A 557 -16.55 16.27 -19.77
N HIS A 558 -16.75 16.64 -18.50
CA HIS A 558 -17.74 17.65 -18.11
C HIS A 558 -17.17 19.08 -18.11
N ALA A 559 -18.06 20.06 -18.34
CA ALA A 559 -17.72 21.48 -18.52
C ALA A 559 -17.36 22.23 -17.22
N SER A 560 -17.91 21.77 -16.09
CA SER A 560 -17.94 22.47 -14.80
C SER A 560 -17.22 21.86 -13.57
N PRO A 561 -16.46 20.75 -13.64
CA PRO A 561 -15.71 20.29 -12.47
C PRO A 561 -14.60 21.27 -12.09
N VAL A 562 -14.35 21.42 -10.79
CA VAL A 562 -13.31 22.33 -10.27
C VAL A 562 -12.00 21.57 -10.19
N TYR A 563 -10.97 22.04 -10.90
CA TYR A 563 -9.60 21.55 -10.83
C TYR A 563 -8.68 22.65 -10.29
N GLU A 564 -8.28 22.52 -9.04
CA GLU A 564 -7.56 23.55 -8.29
C GLU A 564 -6.44 22.92 -7.45
N GLN A 565 -5.27 23.56 -7.35
CA GLN A 565 -4.20 23.13 -6.43
C GLN A 565 -3.78 21.65 -6.68
N LEU A 566 -3.53 21.29 -7.94
CA LEU A 566 -3.08 19.95 -8.35
C LEU A 566 -1.56 19.94 -8.60
N SER A 567 -0.88 18.86 -8.21
CA SER A 567 0.59 18.76 -8.27
C SER A 567 1.00 17.36 -8.75
N SER A 568 1.67 17.24 -9.90
CA SER A 568 2.11 15.95 -10.46
C SER A 568 3.63 15.87 -10.69
N LYS A 569 4.24 14.78 -10.24
CA LYS A 569 5.70 14.55 -10.24
C LYS A 569 6.02 13.10 -10.60
N GLY A 570 7.19 12.90 -11.22
CA GLY A 570 7.63 11.59 -11.69
C GLY A 570 7.52 11.45 -13.20
N ILE A 571 7.05 10.29 -13.71
CA ILE A 571 7.22 9.90 -15.12
C ILE A 571 5.90 9.38 -15.73
N ILE A 572 5.65 9.72 -17.00
CA ILE A 572 4.67 9.07 -17.89
C ILE A 572 5.44 8.45 -19.06
N TYR A 573 5.27 7.15 -19.31
CA TYR A 573 5.98 6.41 -20.34
C TYR A 573 5.05 5.43 -21.08
N GLY A 574 5.11 5.40 -22.42
CA GLY A 574 4.61 4.31 -23.25
C GLY A 574 3.83 4.75 -24.50
N ASN A 575 3.07 3.84 -25.11
CA ASN A 575 2.37 4.12 -26.38
C ASN A 575 1.07 4.90 -26.13
N ALA A 576 1.10 6.23 -26.26
CA ALA A 576 -0.07 7.09 -26.05
C ALA A 576 -0.17 8.28 -27.01
N LYS A 577 -1.42 8.60 -27.37
CA LYS A 577 -1.81 9.60 -28.37
C LYS A 577 -2.10 10.99 -27.80
N THR A 578 -2.64 11.07 -26.58
CA THR A 578 -2.92 12.34 -25.90
C THR A 578 -2.39 12.26 -24.47
N ILE A 579 -1.36 13.06 -24.14
CA ILE A 579 -0.72 13.05 -22.82
C ILE A 579 -0.64 14.47 -22.24
N GLY A 580 -1.04 14.63 -20.98
CA GLY A 580 -0.83 15.86 -20.22
C GLY A 580 -0.16 15.61 -18.87
N GLY A 581 0.64 16.56 -18.40
CA GLY A 581 1.25 16.44 -17.07
C GLY A 581 0.23 16.46 -15.93
N ILE A 582 -0.86 17.23 -16.04
CA ILE A 582 -2.02 17.18 -15.13
C ILE A 582 -3.13 16.31 -15.74
N ALA A 583 -3.57 16.62 -16.96
CA ALA A 583 -4.76 16.00 -17.56
C ALA A 583 -4.55 15.56 -19.01
N GLY A 584 -4.90 14.31 -19.34
CA GLY A 584 -4.88 13.83 -20.73
C GLY A 584 -5.87 14.60 -21.59
N PHE A 585 -7.13 14.64 -21.16
CA PHE A 585 -8.19 15.45 -21.76
C PHE A 585 -8.90 16.29 -20.70
N LEU A 586 -9.09 17.59 -20.97
CA LEU A 586 -9.72 18.53 -20.05
C LEU A 586 -10.82 19.34 -20.75
N ASN A 587 -12.08 19.16 -20.33
CA ASN A 587 -13.21 19.99 -20.72
C ASN A 587 -13.55 21.08 -19.69
N SER A 588 -12.60 21.48 -18.83
CA SER A 588 -12.84 22.51 -17.80
C SER A 588 -11.65 23.45 -17.62
N ASP A 589 -11.73 24.33 -16.61
CA ASP A 589 -10.67 25.27 -16.24
C ASP A 589 -9.64 24.59 -15.32
N LEU A 590 -8.47 25.21 -15.13
CA LEU A 590 -7.41 24.75 -14.23
C LEU A 590 -6.78 25.94 -13.49
N SER A 591 -6.66 25.86 -12.16
CA SER A 591 -6.07 26.92 -11.35
C SER A 591 -5.00 26.41 -10.36
N SER A 592 -4.00 27.26 -10.09
CA SER A 592 -3.01 27.07 -9.02
C SER A 592 -2.29 25.71 -9.05
N SER A 593 -2.09 25.13 -10.24
CA SER A 593 -1.71 23.71 -10.43
C SER A 593 -0.42 23.56 -11.24
N TYR A 594 0.39 22.53 -10.97
CA TYR A 594 1.67 22.37 -11.65
C TYR A 594 2.14 20.92 -11.86
N SER A 595 3.02 20.76 -12.84
CA SER A 595 3.56 19.47 -13.27
C SER A 595 5.09 19.54 -13.42
N GLU A 596 5.78 18.61 -12.77
CA GLU A 596 7.21 18.30 -12.97
C GLU A 596 7.40 16.97 -13.74
N MET A 597 6.36 16.48 -14.43
CA MET A 597 6.37 15.16 -15.08
C MET A 597 7.37 15.07 -16.23
N GLY A 598 8.20 14.02 -16.24
CA GLY A 598 8.91 13.56 -17.43
C GLY A 598 7.94 12.77 -18.32
N ILE A 599 7.60 13.30 -19.50
CA ILE A 599 6.58 12.72 -20.40
C ILE A 599 7.26 12.13 -21.64
N MET A 600 7.02 10.84 -21.91
CA MET A 600 7.50 10.15 -23.10
C MET A 600 6.39 9.34 -23.76
N SER A 601 6.09 9.65 -25.02
CA SER A 601 5.34 8.73 -25.89
C SER A 601 6.29 7.88 -26.73
N THR A 602 6.02 6.57 -26.83
CA THR A 602 6.61 5.69 -27.86
C THR A 602 5.82 5.68 -29.16
N MET A 603 4.71 6.43 -29.25
CA MET A 603 3.84 6.47 -30.42
C MET A 603 4.37 7.43 -31.49
N SER A 604 4.77 6.88 -32.64
CA SER A 604 5.07 7.65 -33.85
C SER A 604 3.79 7.98 -34.63
N GLY A 605 3.61 9.26 -35.02
CA GLY A 605 2.57 9.61 -36.00
C GLY A 605 1.94 11.00 -35.89
N PRO A 606 1.22 11.43 -36.95
CA PRO A 606 0.74 12.81 -37.16
C PRO A 606 -0.48 13.22 -36.29
N THR A 607 -0.91 12.40 -35.33
CA THR A 607 -2.10 12.63 -34.50
C THR A 607 -1.78 12.76 -33.01
N LEU A 608 -0.48 12.77 -32.66
CA LEU A 608 0.04 12.87 -31.31
C LEU A 608 -0.18 14.28 -30.72
N ASN A 609 -0.67 14.35 -29.48
CA ASN A 609 -0.93 15.60 -28.75
C ASN A 609 -0.30 15.50 -27.35
N ILE A 610 0.81 16.21 -27.11
CA ILE A 610 1.49 16.22 -25.80
C ILE A 610 1.54 17.65 -25.27
N GLY A 611 1.07 17.87 -24.04
CA GLY A 611 1.17 19.14 -23.34
C GLY A 611 1.77 18.99 -21.94
N GLY A 612 2.62 19.93 -21.51
CA GLY A 612 3.20 19.89 -20.17
C GLY A 612 2.17 19.95 -19.03
N LEU A 613 1.02 20.59 -19.26
CA LEU A 613 -0.14 20.57 -18.37
C LEU A 613 -1.27 19.69 -18.92
N VAL A 614 -1.70 19.91 -20.18
CA VAL A 614 -2.89 19.26 -20.73
C VAL A 614 -2.67 18.73 -22.15
N GLY A 615 -3.02 17.47 -22.40
CA GLY A 615 -2.88 16.85 -23.72
C GLY A 615 -3.90 17.36 -24.75
N HIS A 616 -5.19 17.43 -24.38
CA HIS A 616 -6.26 18.01 -25.20
C HIS A 616 -7.27 18.81 -24.36
N ILE A 617 -7.38 20.12 -24.61
CA ILE A 617 -8.42 21.01 -24.08
C ILE A 617 -9.65 20.99 -25.01
N ASN A 618 -10.84 20.74 -24.46
CA ASN A 618 -12.09 20.71 -25.23
C ASN A 618 -13.00 21.93 -25.01
N LYS A 619 -12.85 22.64 -23.88
CA LYS A 619 -13.68 23.79 -23.53
C LYS A 619 -13.17 25.07 -24.21
N ASP A 620 -14.04 25.68 -25.01
CA ASP A 620 -13.79 27.00 -25.61
C ASP A 620 -13.46 28.04 -24.53
N GLY A 621 -12.34 28.72 -24.67
CA GLY A 621 -11.93 29.79 -23.73
C GLY A 621 -11.66 29.31 -22.30
N ALA A 622 -11.32 28.04 -22.10
CA ALA A 622 -10.95 27.47 -20.80
C ALA A 622 -9.88 28.33 -20.09
N GLN A 623 -10.06 28.57 -18.79
CA GLN A 623 -9.19 29.45 -18.01
C GLN A 623 -8.04 28.66 -17.38
N PHE A 624 -6.82 29.18 -17.52
CA PHE A 624 -5.60 28.65 -16.92
C PHE A 624 -4.93 29.75 -16.09
N LEU A 625 -5.04 29.65 -14.77
CA LEU A 625 -4.59 30.66 -13.81
C LEU A 625 -3.48 30.09 -12.91
N ASN A 626 -2.39 30.84 -12.70
CA ASN A 626 -1.30 30.46 -11.78
C ASN A 626 -0.84 29.00 -11.96
N SER A 627 -0.68 28.51 -13.20
CA SER A 627 -0.41 27.10 -13.47
C SER A 627 0.91 26.88 -14.23
N TYR A 628 1.66 25.84 -13.89
CA TYR A 628 3.10 25.78 -14.22
C TYR A 628 3.57 24.42 -14.74
N PHE A 629 4.40 24.41 -15.79
CA PHE A 629 5.13 23.21 -16.22
C PHE A 629 6.64 23.35 -16.04
N TRP A 630 7.22 22.40 -15.33
CA TRP A 630 8.65 22.28 -15.04
C TRP A 630 9.17 20.86 -15.28
N GLY A 631 8.53 20.10 -16.19
CA GLY A 631 8.97 18.78 -16.60
C GLY A 631 9.79 18.78 -17.90
N LYS A 632 9.96 17.59 -18.50
CA LYS A 632 10.54 17.39 -19.84
C LYS A 632 9.60 16.54 -20.71
N MET A 633 9.72 16.63 -22.03
CA MET A 633 8.80 16.00 -22.98
C MET A 633 9.55 15.39 -24.17
N TYR A 634 9.17 14.17 -24.56
CA TYR A 634 9.77 13.42 -25.68
C TYR A 634 8.74 12.61 -26.49
N ALA A 635 9.02 12.45 -27.78
CA ALA A 635 8.29 11.62 -28.74
C ALA A 635 9.24 11.12 -29.85
N ASP A 636 9.00 9.93 -30.41
CA ASP A 636 9.83 9.28 -31.44
C ASP A 636 9.03 8.94 -32.71
N PRO A 637 9.54 9.23 -33.93
CA PRO A 637 10.40 10.34 -34.30
C PRO A 637 9.57 11.55 -34.77
N ASP A 638 10.01 12.75 -34.40
CA ASP A 638 9.41 14.05 -34.72
C ASP A 638 7.93 14.26 -34.37
N CYS A 639 7.67 15.34 -33.60
CA CYS A 639 6.36 15.99 -33.62
C CYS A 639 6.20 16.75 -34.94
N GLY A 640 5.94 16.00 -36.02
CA GLY A 640 5.79 16.53 -37.39
C GLY A 640 4.64 17.52 -37.53
N THR A 641 4.51 18.14 -38.71
CA THR A 641 3.64 19.31 -39.01
C THR A 641 2.16 19.21 -38.60
N ASN A 642 1.64 18.00 -38.39
CA ASN A 642 0.26 17.76 -37.94
C ASN A 642 0.13 17.41 -36.43
N SER A 643 1.22 16.93 -35.82
CA SER A 643 1.28 16.58 -34.39
C SER A 643 1.42 17.84 -33.54
N ARG A 644 0.77 17.86 -32.37
CA ARG A 644 0.73 19.05 -31.51
C ARG A 644 1.42 18.78 -30.18
N CYS A 645 2.73 18.99 -30.16
CA CYS A 645 3.57 18.91 -28.98
C CYS A 645 3.96 20.32 -28.54
N ASN A 646 3.59 20.74 -27.32
CA ASN A 646 3.82 22.11 -26.85
C ASN A 646 4.05 22.14 -25.33
N SER A 647 4.79 23.14 -24.85
CA SER A 647 5.26 23.22 -23.46
C SER A 647 4.14 23.26 -22.40
N LEU A 648 2.93 23.69 -22.77
CA LEU A 648 1.75 23.70 -21.90
C LEU A 648 0.63 22.79 -22.40
N PHE A 649 0.18 22.94 -23.65
CA PHE A 649 -1.05 22.34 -24.16
C PHE A 649 -0.86 21.69 -25.52
N GLY A 650 -1.14 20.40 -25.65
CA GLY A 650 -1.03 19.69 -26.93
C GLY A 650 -2.05 20.22 -27.94
N LYS A 651 -3.31 19.82 -27.78
CA LYS A 651 -4.44 20.27 -28.62
C LYS A 651 -5.39 21.16 -27.83
N PHE A 652 -6.00 22.13 -28.51
CA PHE A 652 -7.26 22.74 -28.09
C PHE A 652 -8.25 22.80 -29.25
N ASN A 653 -9.53 22.85 -28.93
CA ASN A 653 -10.62 23.10 -29.88
C ASN A 653 -11.01 24.59 -29.87
N GLY A 654 -11.59 25.09 -30.97
CA GLY A 654 -12.27 26.38 -31.04
C GLY A 654 -11.48 27.58 -30.49
N ILE A 655 -12.02 28.24 -29.46
CA ILE A 655 -11.44 29.44 -28.83
C ILE A 655 -10.26 29.04 -27.94
N ALA A 656 -9.09 29.65 -28.21
CA ALA A 656 -7.86 29.43 -27.45
C ALA A 656 -8.05 29.66 -25.93
N PRO A 657 -7.36 28.89 -25.07
CA PRO A 657 -7.47 29.03 -23.62
C PRO A 657 -7.02 30.41 -23.13
N VAL A 658 -7.70 30.92 -22.11
CA VAL A 658 -7.35 32.20 -21.47
C VAL A 658 -6.27 31.95 -20.43
N ILE A 659 -5.05 32.37 -20.72
CA ILE A 659 -3.87 32.16 -19.87
C ILE A 659 -3.62 33.40 -19.01
N SER A 660 -3.57 33.21 -17.69
CA SER A 660 -3.12 34.21 -16.73
C SER A 660 -2.01 33.65 -15.85
N THR A 661 -0.92 34.40 -15.68
CA THR A 661 0.19 34.16 -14.73
C THR A 661 0.78 32.73 -14.72
N SER A 662 0.64 32.01 -15.84
CA SER A 662 1.03 30.61 -16.03
C SER A 662 2.29 30.52 -16.89
N LEU A 663 3.23 29.63 -16.56
CA LEU A 663 4.57 29.57 -17.19
C LEU A 663 4.98 28.12 -17.53
N SER A 664 5.86 27.98 -18.52
CA SER A 664 6.51 26.71 -18.85
C SER A 664 8.02 26.86 -18.97
N HIS A 665 8.77 25.92 -18.39
CA HIS A 665 10.19 25.75 -18.63
C HIS A 665 10.45 24.33 -19.12
N SER A 666 10.49 24.15 -20.44
CA SER A 666 10.71 22.85 -21.08
C SER A 666 11.73 22.96 -22.20
N GLU A 667 12.91 22.36 -22.01
CA GLU A 667 13.80 22.00 -23.10
C GLU A 667 13.21 20.75 -23.78
N SER A 668 12.56 20.85 -24.94
CA SER A 668 12.12 19.68 -25.72
C SER A 668 13.15 19.31 -26.80
N SER A 669 13.34 18.01 -27.07
CA SER A 669 14.30 17.53 -28.08
C SER A 669 13.72 17.37 -29.50
N GLY A 670 12.41 17.54 -29.68
CA GLY A 670 11.80 17.76 -31.00
C GLY A 670 11.73 19.25 -31.33
N ASN A 671 11.77 19.60 -32.63
CA ASN A 671 11.47 20.96 -33.09
C ASN A 671 10.07 21.38 -32.62
N ILE A 672 9.98 22.36 -31.72
CA ILE A 672 8.69 22.99 -31.41
C ILE A 672 8.27 23.78 -32.64
N GLN A 673 7.39 23.21 -33.46
CA GLN A 673 6.70 23.97 -34.48
C GLN A 673 5.73 24.95 -33.83
N SER A 674 6.15 26.20 -33.71
CA SER A 674 5.28 27.38 -33.71
C SER A 674 4.62 27.55 -35.10
N SER A 675 3.96 26.49 -35.58
CA SER A 675 3.27 26.50 -36.87
C SER A 675 2.06 27.44 -36.81
N PRO A 676 1.79 28.24 -37.85
CA PRO A 676 1.08 29.51 -37.70
C PRO A 676 -0.44 29.35 -37.61
N ALA A 677 -0.97 29.36 -36.39
CA ALA A 677 -2.40 29.51 -36.09
C ALA A 677 -2.65 30.79 -35.28
N THR A 678 -2.80 31.90 -36.02
CA THR A 678 -3.01 33.30 -35.58
C THR A 678 -1.90 33.97 -34.76
N THR A 679 -1.72 35.27 -35.02
CA THR A 679 -0.73 36.13 -34.35
C THR A 679 -1.25 36.62 -33.01
N HIS A 680 -0.73 36.10 -31.90
CA HIS A 680 -0.84 36.75 -30.59
C HIS A 680 0.53 37.20 -30.09
N SER A 681 0.60 38.47 -29.69
CA SER A 681 1.79 39.19 -29.22
C SER A 681 2.43 38.61 -27.97
N ASP A 682 1.71 37.75 -27.25
CA ASP A 682 1.91 37.56 -25.82
C ASP A 682 2.99 36.49 -25.54
N PHE A 683 3.22 35.58 -26.49
CA PHE A 683 4.48 34.80 -26.57
C PHE A 683 5.64 35.65 -27.11
N GLY A 684 5.37 36.66 -27.93
CA GLY A 684 6.37 37.62 -28.43
C GLY A 684 6.95 38.53 -27.32
N ALA A 685 6.25 38.66 -26.19
CA ALA A 685 6.74 39.39 -25.02
C ALA A 685 7.87 38.67 -24.26
N LEU A 686 8.08 37.35 -24.51
CA LEU A 686 9.10 36.55 -23.84
C LEU A 686 10.45 36.46 -24.58
N SER A 687 10.61 37.14 -25.73
CA SER A 687 11.89 37.28 -26.43
C SER A 687 12.71 38.51 -26.00
N GLY A 688 12.23 39.26 -24.99
CA GLY A 688 12.88 40.45 -24.46
C GLY A 688 13.90 40.17 -23.36
N ALA A 689 15.19 40.27 -23.70
CA ALA A 689 16.35 40.43 -22.81
C ALA A 689 16.43 39.51 -21.57
N TRP A 690 17.31 38.50 -21.64
CA TRP A 690 17.78 37.76 -20.46
C TRP A 690 18.47 38.71 -19.46
N LEU A 691 17.78 39.05 -18.38
CA LEU A 691 18.39 39.53 -17.15
C LEU A 691 18.55 38.35 -16.18
N VAL A 692 19.73 38.25 -15.57
CA VAL A 692 20.10 37.14 -14.69
C VAL A 692 19.29 37.19 -13.39
N SER A 693 18.76 36.03 -13.01
CA SER A 693 18.16 35.68 -11.70
C SER A 693 17.09 36.61 -11.11
N PRO A 694 15.82 36.16 -11.21
CA PRO A 694 14.91 36.21 -10.05
C PRO A 694 14.70 34.85 -9.37
N TRP A 695 14.95 33.75 -10.08
CA TRP A 695 14.40 32.43 -9.77
C TRP A 695 15.33 31.50 -8.97
N GLU A 696 16.56 31.91 -8.65
CA GLU A 696 17.47 31.08 -7.83
C GLU A 696 17.11 31.12 -6.33
N ASN A 697 16.46 32.19 -5.85
CA ASN A 697 16.38 32.45 -4.42
C ASN A 697 15.05 32.08 -3.72
N HIS A 698 13.89 32.13 -4.38
CA HIS A 698 12.62 31.81 -3.70
C HIS A 698 11.60 31.01 -4.54
N LEU A 699 11.23 29.86 -3.96
CA LEU A 699 9.94 29.16 -4.07
C LEU A 699 9.44 28.85 -5.50
N GLN A 700 9.71 27.61 -5.93
CA GLN A 700 8.76 26.91 -6.80
C GLN A 700 7.37 26.90 -6.14
N PRO A 701 6.27 26.89 -6.92
CA PRO A 701 4.95 26.63 -6.38
C PRO A 701 4.95 25.23 -5.73
N THR A 702 4.84 25.17 -4.40
CA THR A 702 4.62 23.92 -3.66
C THR A 702 3.29 24.03 -2.95
N LEU A 703 2.44 23.00 -3.02
CA LEU A 703 1.23 22.98 -2.20
C LEU A 703 1.61 23.01 -0.71
N ILE A 704 0.77 23.62 0.13
CA ILE A 704 1.01 23.70 1.59
C ILE A 704 1.12 22.28 2.19
N SER A 705 0.42 21.34 1.59
CA SER A 705 0.38 19.91 1.88
C SER A 705 1.65 19.13 1.48
N GLU A 706 2.56 19.71 0.68
CA GLU A 706 3.79 19.04 0.23
C GLU A 706 4.93 19.07 1.27
N LYS A 707 5.41 17.88 1.65
CA LYS A 707 6.61 17.68 2.48
C LYS A 707 7.90 17.81 1.66
N SER A 708 8.25 19.05 1.32
CA SER A 708 9.55 19.36 0.68
C SER A 708 10.71 19.34 1.69
N MET A 709 11.77 18.59 1.36
CA MET A 709 13.05 18.62 2.11
C MET A 709 13.89 19.86 1.81
N CYS A 710 13.55 20.61 0.75
CA CYS A 710 14.34 21.74 0.26
C CYS A 710 14.03 23.05 1.02
N ARG A 711 14.43 23.10 2.29
CA ARG A 711 14.26 24.24 3.20
C ARG A 711 15.45 24.35 4.16
N GLY A 712 15.80 25.56 4.60
CA GLY A 712 16.94 25.78 5.49
C GLY A 712 18.26 25.37 4.85
N ASP A 713 19.11 24.67 5.61
CA ASP A 713 20.49 24.32 5.22
C ASP A 713 20.57 23.48 3.93
N ALA A 714 19.50 22.74 3.58
CA ALA A 714 19.36 22.03 2.31
C ALA A 714 19.41 22.94 1.05
N LEU A 715 19.34 24.26 1.20
CA LEU A 715 19.47 25.24 0.13
C LEU A 715 20.87 25.87 0.03
N LEU A 716 21.79 25.56 0.96
CA LEU A 716 23.18 26.00 0.92
C LEU A 716 24.00 25.18 -0.09
N SER A 717 25.21 25.64 -0.46
CA SER A 717 26.07 24.86 -1.36
C SER A 717 26.46 23.50 -0.76
N VAL A 718 26.95 22.57 -1.59
CA VAL A 718 27.40 21.26 -1.09
C VAL A 718 28.57 21.41 -0.09
N ASP A 719 29.45 22.39 -0.29
CA ASP A 719 30.55 22.66 0.65
C ASP A 719 30.05 23.28 1.98
N ASP A 720 29.10 24.23 1.94
CA ASP A 720 28.48 24.78 3.15
C ASP A 720 27.75 23.68 3.97
N GLN A 721 27.07 22.75 3.29
CA GLN A 721 26.42 21.60 3.95
C GLN A 721 27.45 20.66 4.61
N ILE A 722 28.62 20.45 3.98
CA ILE A 722 29.72 19.67 4.55
C ILE A 722 30.33 20.35 5.79
N ASP A 723 30.54 21.67 5.74
CA ASP A 723 31.02 22.44 6.91
C ASP A 723 30.01 22.39 8.07
N ASN A 724 28.71 22.42 7.76
CA ASN A 724 27.61 22.16 8.70
C ASN A 724 27.44 20.68 9.11
N ARG A 725 28.39 19.79 8.74
CA ARG A 725 28.49 18.37 9.09
C ARG A 725 27.49 17.41 8.44
N PHE A 726 26.77 17.84 7.41
CA PHE A 726 25.97 16.92 6.59
C PHE A 726 26.87 16.06 5.68
N GLY A 727 26.37 14.87 5.31
CA GLY A 727 26.97 13.97 4.33
C GLY A 727 27.94 12.94 4.88
N PHE A 728 28.31 13.00 6.16
CA PHE A 728 29.21 12.01 6.78
C PHE A 728 28.49 10.74 7.27
N THR A 729 27.15 10.77 7.37
CA THR A 729 26.30 9.63 7.77
C THR A 729 25.12 9.49 6.81
N LYS A 730 24.45 8.33 6.84
CA LYS A 730 23.24 8.09 6.04
C LYS A 730 22.01 8.81 6.61
N GLU A 731 22.05 9.06 7.92
CA GLU A 731 21.00 9.67 8.74
C GLU A 731 20.99 11.20 8.58
N GLU A 732 22.15 11.81 8.34
CA GLU A 732 22.34 13.25 8.11
C GLU A 732 22.98 13.50 6.72
N PRO A 733 22.33 13.12 5.60
CA PRO A 733 22.89 13.26 4.26
C PRO A 733 22.86 14.71 3.76
N ILE A 734 23.74 15.06 2.82
CA ILE A 734 23.67 16.32 2.05
C ILE A 734 22.41 16.28 1.18
N ILE A 735 21.58 17.32 1.26
CA ILE A 735 20.32 17.40 0.54
C ILE A 735 20.51 18.15 -0.77
N ILE A 736 20.20 17.49 -1.88
CA ILE A 736 20.31 17.99 -3.24
C ILE A 736 18.96 18.52 -3.72
N CYS A 737 18.88 19.84 -3.90
CA CYS A 737 17.67 20.61 -4.18
C CYS A 737 17.77 21.50 -5.42
N THR A 738 18.96 21.63 -6.01
CA THR A 738 19.23 22.42 -7.21
C THR A 738 20.11 21.65 -8.19
N ARG A 739 20.11 22.10 -9.46
CA ARG A 739 21.00 21.58 -10.51
C ARG A 739 22.48 21.80 -10.17
N ALA A 740 22.82 22.92 -9.52
CA ALA A 740 24.19 23.23 -9.11
C ALA A 740 24.69 22.24 -8.05
N GLN A 741 23.94 22.05 -6.95
CA GLN A 741 24.26 21.05 -5.92
C GLN A 741 24.39 19.63 -6.52
N PHE A 742 23.59 19.29 -7.53
CA PHE A 742 23.72 18.00 -8.23
C PHE A 742 25.03 17.90 -9.04
N PHE A 743 25.49 18.96 -9.69
CA PHE A 743 26.79 18.95 -10.37
C PHE A 743 27.96 18.83 -9.38
N ASP A 744 27.82 19.40 -8.18
CA ASP A 744 28.84 19.35 -7.12
C ASP A 744 29.08 17.94 -6.56
N ILE A 745 28.24 16.92 -6.86
CA ILE A 745 28.48 15.54 -6.39
C ILE A 745 29.64 14.85 -7.12
N ASP A 746 30.08 15.40 -8.26
CA ASP A 746 31.12 14.80 -9.10
C ASP A 746 32.44 14.62 -8.35
N ASN A 747 33.07 13.46 -8.54
CA ASN A 747 34.36 13.08 -7.96
C ASN A 747 34.46 13.10 -6.42
N ARG A 748 33.46 13.57 -5.67
CA ARG A 748 33.42 13.52 -4.20
C ARG A 748 33.26 12.07 -3.73
N ALA A 749 34.06 11.66 -2.74
CA ALA A 749 34.16 10.28 -2.28
C ALA A 749 33.70 10.08 -0.83
N GLY A 750 32.99 8.98 -0.56
CA GLY A 750 32.61 8.56 0.80
C GLY A 750 31.52 9.41 1.48
N LEU A 751 30.85 10.30 0.76
CA LEU A 751 29.73 11.10 1.28
C LEU A 751 28.38 10.42 1.03
N TYR A 752 27.35 10.86 1.75
CA TYR A 752 25.96 10.49 1.57
C TYR A 752 25.15 11.69 1.07
N PHE A 753 24.59 11.55 -0.13
CA PHE A 753 23.72 12.51 -0.78
C PHE A 753 22.28 11.97 -0.81
N LYS A 754 21.30 12.86 -0.62
CA LYS A 754 19.88 12.58 -0.81
C LYS A 754 19.26 13.62 -1.72
N LEU A 755 18.51 13.20 -2.74
CA LEU A 755 17.67 14.14 -3.49
C LEU A 755 16.53 14.63 -2.57
N GLY A 756 16.37 15.95 -2.44
CA GLY A 756 15.23 16.57 -1.76
C GLY A 756 14.07 16.91 -2.71
N LYS A 757 14.30 16.82 -4.03
CA LYS A 757 13.32 16.93 -5.12
C LYS A 757 13.89 16.35 -6.43
N SER A 758 13.08 16.31 -7.49
CA SER A 758 13.51 15.90 -8.84
C SER A 758 14.45 16.93 -9.49
N ILE A 759 15.46 16.45 -10.23
CA ILE A 759 16.51 17.27 -10.84
C ILE A 759 16.45 17.18 -12.37
N ASN A 760 16.09 18.30 -13.00
CA ASN A 760 16.14 18.47 -14.46
C ASN A 760 17.56 18.85 -14.91
N LEU A 761 18.22 17.97 -15.65
CA LEU A 761 19.53 18.22 -16.26
C LEU A 761 19.37 18.86 -17.66
N PRO A 762 20.35 19.66 -18.13
CA PRO A 762 20.36 20.20 -19.47
C PRO A 762 20.76 19.13 -20.50
N ASN A 763 20.50 19.38 -21.78
CA ASN A 763 21.09 18.57 -22.87
C ASN A 763 22.63 18.60 -22.76
N GLY A 764 23.28 17.43 -22.83
CA GLY A 764 24.73 17.33 -22.62
C GLY A 764 25.18 17.33 -21.15
N GLY A 765 24.25 17.45 -20.20
CA GLY A 765 24.52 17.49 -18.76
C GLY A 765 24.75 16.12 -18.11
N GLY A 766 25.63 15.32 -18.70
CA GLY A 766 26.15 14.07 -18.12
C GLY A 766 27.67 14.12 -17.95
N GLY A 767 28.30 12.95 -17.80
CA GLY A 767 29.76 12.82 -17.78
C GLY A 767 30.41 12.61 -16.40
N TYR A 768 29.63 12.41 -15.33
CA TYR A 768 30.12 12.45 -13.94
C TYR A 768 30.79 11.15 -13.46
N SER A 769 31.59 11.21 -12.40
CA SER A 769 32.22 10.06 -11.72
C SER A 769 31.74 9.99 -10.27
N LEU A 770 30.82 9.07 -9.97
CA LEU A 770 30.23 8.92 -8.64
C LEU A 770 31.09 8.02 -7.74
N LYS A 771 31.65 8.61 -6.68
CA LYS A 771 32.47 7.90 -5.66
C LYS A 771 31.81 7.85 -4.26
N SER A 772 30.54 8.25 -4.21
CA SER A 772 29.72 8.46 -3.00
C SER A 772 28.36 7.78 -3.11
N HIS A 773 27.58 7.82 -2.03
CA HIS A 773 26.25 7.24 -1.96
C HIS A 773 25.19 8.28 -2.35
N LEU A 774 24.30 7.95 -3.29
CA LEU A 774 23.19 8.79 -3.75
C LEU A 774 21.86 8.06 -3.50
N ASP A 775 21.07 8.55 -2.56
CA ASP A 775 19.68 8.15 -2.35
C ASP A 775 18.75 9.10 -3.13
N GLY A 776 18.16 8.60 -4.21
CA GLY A 776 17.20 9.31 -5.03
C GLY A 776 15.90 9.65 -4.30
N ASN A 777 15.61 9.03 -3.15
CA ASN A 777 14.44 9.32 -2.32
C ASN A 777 13.10 9.25 -3.10
N ASN A 778 13.03 8.37 -4.11
CA ASN A 778 11.99 8.23 -5.12
C ASN A 778 11.77 9.45 -6.05
N HIS A 779 12.62 10.48 -6.00
CA HIS A 779 12.63 11.56 -6.98
C HIS A 779 13.26 11.13 -8.32
N SER A 780 13.12 11.99 -9.33
CA SER A 780 13.58 11.73 -10.70
C SER A 780 14.78 12.58 -11.09
N ILE A 781 15.77 11.99 -11.77
CA ILE A 781 16.73 12.73 -12.60
C ILE A 781 16.23 12.68 -14.06
N ILE A 782 16.15 13.82 -14.71
CA ILE A 782 15.47 13.97 -16.02
C ILE A 782 16.38 14.72 -17.02
N ILE A 783 16.78 14.06 -18.11
CA ILE A 783 17.69 14.61 -19.14
C ILE A 783 17.18 14.29 -20.56
N ASN A 784 17.14 15.24 -21.50
CA ASN A 784 16.59 14.94 -22.84
C ASN A 784 17.60 14.26 -23.79
N ASN A 785 18.89 14.49 -23.55
CA ASN A 785 19.99 13.85 -24.26
C ASN A 785 21.23 13.93 -23.37
N VAL A 786 21.85 12.78 -23.06
CA VAL A 786 23.18 12.72 -22.43
C VAL A 786 24.24 13.44 -23.29
N GLY A 787 24.10 13.38 -24.61
CA GLY A 787 25.05 13.95 -25.57
C GLY A 787 26.34 13.14 -25.72
N SER A 788 27.24 13.59 -26.59
CA SER A 788 28.60 13.04 -26.71
C SER A 788 29.58 13.84 -25.87
N VAL A 789 29.81 13.38 -24.65
CA VAL A 789 31.03 13.73 -23.91
C VAL A 789 32.18 12.99 -24.60
N VAL A 790 33.32 13.66 -24.87
CA VAL A 790 34.50 13.07 -25.55
C VAL A 790 35.32 12.10 -24.66
N THR A 791 34.65 11.48 -23.70
CA THR A 791 35.16 10.48 -22.77
C THR A 791 34.74 9.09 -23.21
N HIS A 792 35.50 8.06 -22.84
CA HIS A 792 35.03 6.68 -22.99
C HIS A 792 33.86 6.45 -22.02
N HIS A 793 32.86 5.66 -22.44
CA HIS A 793 31.63 5.32 -21.69
C HIS A 793 30.67 6.50 -21.37
N PRO A 794 30.22 7.30 -22.37
CA PRO A 794 29.30 8.43 -22.16
C PRO A 794 27.92 8.02 -21.60
N ALA A 795 27.58 8.54 -20.42
CA ALA A 795 26.29 8.41 -19.69
C ALA A 795 26.07 9.63 -18.74
N ILE A 796 24.99 9.65 -17.92
CA ILE A 796 24.87 10.62 -16.81
C ILE A 796 26.09 10.48 -15.88
N PHE A 797 26.35 9.28 -15.38
CA PHE A 797 27.60 8.93 -14.70
C PHE A 797 28.45 8.09 -15.65
N ASN A 798 29.54 8.62 -16.18
CA ASN A 798 30.50 7.84 -16.96
C ASN A 798 31.04 6.64 -16.15
N GLU A 799 31.26 6.84 -14.85
CA GLU A 799 31.60 5.77 -13.92
C GLU A 799 30.83 5.91 -12.61
N ILE A 800 30.25 4.80 -12.13
CA ILE A 800 29.92 4.62 -10.71
C ILE A 800 31.04 3.77 -10.12
N ASN A 801 31.86 4.35 -9.25
CA ASN A 801 33.05 3.68 -8.71
C ASN A 801 32.67 2.60 -7.68
N ALA A 802 33.61 1.71 -7.32
CA ALA A 802 33.36 0.59 -6.40
C ALA A 802 32.90 1.00 -4.99
N THR A 803 33.21 2.22 -4.53
CA THR A 803 32.65 2.78 -3.28
C THR A 803 31.31 3.50 -3.47
N GLY A 804 30.94 3.80 -4.71
CA GLY A 804 29.72 4.52 -5.06
C GLY A 804 28.48 3.63 -5.04
N SER A 805 27.33 4.23 -4.74
CA SER A 805 26.05 3.52 -4.84
C SER A 805 24.89 4.44 -5.18
N ILE A 806 23.99 4.01 -6.05
CA ILE A 806 22.73 4.71 -6.37
C ILE A 806 21.56 3.88 -5.86
N SER A 807 20.61 4.51 -5.16
CA SER A 807 19.40 3.82 -4.71
C SER A 807 18.13 4.68 -4.76
N ASN A 808 16.96 4.02 -4.82
CA ASN A 808 15.63 4.65 -4.78
C ASN A 808 15.47 5.80 -5.81
N LEU A 809 15.95 5.60 -7.04
CA LEU A 809 16.07 6.67 -8.03
C LEU A 809 15.24 6.38 -9.29
N ASN A 810 14.44 7.36 -9.71
CA ASN A 810 13.85 7.37 -11.03
C ASN A 810 14.78 8.11 -12.00
N VAL A 811 14.99 7.56 -13.20
CA VAL A 811 15.86 8.14 -14.23
C VAL A 811 15.06 8.23 -15.52
N PHE A 812 14.97 9.42 -16.10
CA PHE A 812 14.34 9.65 -17.39
C PHE A 812 15.38 10.21 -18.36
N GLY A 813 15.48 9.64 -19.56
CA GLY A 813 16.11 10.37 -20.64
C GLY A 813 16.30 9.65 -21.96
N ARG A 814 17.26 10.15 -22.72
CA ARG A 814 17.64 9.59 -24.02
C ARG A 814 19.14 9.80 -24.26
N THR A 815 19.70 9.01 -25.17
CA THR A 815 21.04 9.26 -25.69
C THR A 815 21.11 8.95 -27.19
N GLU A 816 21.82 9.81 -27.93
CA GLU A 816 22.04 9.69 -29.39
C GLU A 816 23.47 9.24 -29.74
N LYS A 817 24.35 9.24 -28.72
CA LYS A 817 25.80 9.01 -28.83
C LYS A 817 26.42 8.33 -27.61
N GLY A 818 25.64 8.17 -26.54
CA GLY A 818 26.03 7.50 -25.30
C GLY A 818 26.13 5.98 -25.44
N GLN A 819 26.73 5.35 -24.44
CA GLN A 819 26.61 3.90 -24.27
C GLN A 819 25.34 3.54 -23.49
N ALA A 820 24.96 4.36 -22.51
CA ALA A 820 23.71 4.21 -21.76
C ALA A 820 23.22 5.56 -21.21
N ILE A 821 22.13 5.55 -20.44
CA ILE A 821 21.55 6.75 -19.83
C ILE A 821 22.11 6.96 -18.43
N LEU A 822 22.07 5.96 -17.54
CA LEU A 822 22.49 6.14 -16.15
C LEU A 822 24.01 6.00 -15.96
N ALA A 823 24.59 4.87 -16.35
CA ALA A 823 25.97 4.50 -16.07
C ALA A 823 26.74 4.12 -17.34
N GLY A 824 27.93 4.67 -17.57
CA GLY A 824 28.85 4.16 -18.58
C GLY A 824 29.40 2.81 -18.14
N VAL A 825 30.13 2.83 -17.03
CA VAL A 825 30.58 1.64 -16.29
C VAL A 825 30.03 1.69 -14.86
N ASN A 826 29.35 0.64 -14.42
CA ASN A 826 29.03 0.42 -13.01
C ASN A 826 30.06 -0.51 -12.36
N ASN A 827 30.94 0.03 -11.53
CA ASN A 827 31.81 -0.73 -10.62
C ASN A 827 31.20 -0.85 -9.20
N GLY A 828 30.16 -0.06 -8.89
CA GLY A 828 29.52 0.03 -7.58
C GLY A 828 28.17 -0.69 -7.47
N LYS A 829 27.24 -0.12 -6.69
CA LYS A 829 25.92 -0.72 -6.40
C LYS A 829 24.76 0.12 -6.93
N ILE A 830 23.83 -0.51 -7.67
CA ILE A 830 22.58 0.10 -8.17
C ILE A 830 21.39 -0.70 -7.62
N ASN A 831 20.51 -0.07 -6.85
CA ASN A 831 19.46 -0.76 -6.09
C ASN A 831 18.13 0.01 -6.05
N ARG A 832 17.00 -0.60 -6.44
CA ARG A 832 15.69 0.11 -6.51
C ARG A 832 15.77 1.34 -7.41
N VAL A 833 16.32 1.15 -8.62
CA VAL A 833 16.43 2.20 -9.64
C VAL A 833 15.50 1.86 -10.80
N HIS A 834 14.87 2.89 -11.38
CA HIS A 834 13.91 2.76 -12.46
C HIS A 834 14.31 3.66 -13.63
N VAL A 835 14.84 3.08 -14.70
CA VAL A 835 15.33 3.83 -15.87
C VAL A 835 14.30 3.77 -17.00
N PHE A 836 13.89 4.93 -17.47
CA PHE A 836 12.95 5.14 -18.57
C PHE A 836 13.67 5.89 -19.69
N GLY A 837 13.75 5.33 -20.91
CA GLY A 837 14.36 6.11 -21.98
C GLY A 837 14.62 5.45 -23.33
N VAL A 838 15.40 6.16 -24.14
CA VAL A 838 15.74 5.77 -25.51
C VAL A 838 17.25 5.78 -25.73
N ASN A 839 17.80 4.69 -26.25
CA ASN A 839 19.17 4.64 -26.76
C ASN A 839 19.14 4.62 -28.30
N ASP A 840 19.17 5.81 -28.90
CA ASP A 840 19.28 6.06 -30.34
C ASP A 840 20.77 6.18 -30.77
N SER A 841 21.68 5.49 -30.09
CA SER A 841 23.11 5.72 -30.27
C SER A 841 23.63 5.15 -31.60
N THR A 842 24.10 6.06 -32.45
CA THR A 842 24.61 5.77 -33.81
C THR A 842 26.14 5.81 -33.90
N GLU A 843 26.82 6.09 -32.80
CA GLU A 843 28.29 5.97 -32.70
C GLU A 843 28.65 4.55 -32.26
N MET A 844 29.63 3.94 -32.92
CA MET A 844 30.05 2.56 -32.65
C MET A 844 30.78 2.44 -31.31
N HIS A 845 30.14 1.80 -30.34
CA HIS A 845 30.70 1.42 -29.04
C HIS A 845 30.81 -0.11 -28.91
N SER A 846 31.58 -0.58 -27.93
CA SER A 846 31.74 -2.01 -27.62
C SER A 846 30.59 -2.61 -26.80
N SER A 847 29.79 -1.76 -26.17
CA SER A 847 28.77 -2.13 -25.19
C SER A 847 27.71 -1.02 -25.10
N TYR A 848 26.43 -1.40 -25.08
CA TYR A 848 25.31 -0.45 -24.97
C TYR A 848 24.21 -0.99 -24.06
N GLY A 849 23.56 -0.08 -23.35
CA GLY A 849 22.32 -0.40 -22.66
C GLY A 849 21.45 0.84 -22.46
N ILE A 850 20.44 0.73 -21.60
CA ILE A 850 19.62 1.85 -21.18
C ILE A 850 20.03 2.27 -19.77
N LEU A 851 20.26 1.30 -18.87
CA LEU A 851 20.82 1.54 -17.54
C LEU A 851 22.35 1.64 -17.56
N ALA A 852 23.07 0.58 -17.92
CA ALA A 852 24.54 0.55 -17.97
C ALA A 852 25.10 0.22 -19.38
N GLY A 853 26.28 0.73 -19.71
CA GLY A 853 27.11 0.19 -20.80
C GLY A 853 27.75 -1.13 -20.36
N GLU A 854 28.58 -1.06 -19.31
CA GLU A 854 29.17 -2.23 -18.64
C GLU A 854 28.77 -2.30 -17.16
N ASN A 855 28.46 -3.51 -16.68
CA ASN A 855 28.27 -3.78 -15.25
C ASN A 855 29.37 -4.71 -14.70
N ASN A 856 30.26 -4.16 -13.88
CA ASN A 856 31.26 -4.90 -13.11
C ASN A 856 30.84 -5.10 -11.64
N GLY A 857 29.89 -4.28 -11.16
CA GLY A 857 29.38 -4.30 -9.79
C GLY A 857 28.04 -5.02 -9.63
N GLU A 858 27.19 -4.48 -8.77
CA GLU A 858 25.87 -5.05 -8.44
C GLU A 858 24.73 -4.19 -8.99
N VAL A 859 23.78 -4.81 -9.68
CA VAL A 859 22.48 -4.22 -10.04
C VAL A 859 21.38 -5.10 -9.46
N PHE A 860 20.49 -4.55 -8.62
CA PHE A 860 19.40 -5.32 -8.04
C PHE A 860 18.09 -4.57 -7.78
N ASN A 861 16.99 -5.32 -7.68
CA ASN A 861 15.63 -4.82 -7.42
C ASN A 861 15.24 -3.65 -8.35
N THR A 862 15.63 -3.73 -9.61
CA THR A 862 15.72 -2.60 -10.54
C THR A 862 14.84 -2.86 -11.77
N SER A 863 14.35 -1.81 -12.43
CA SER A 863 13.64 -1.99 -13.71
C SER A 863 13.99 -0.96 -14.77
N VAL A 864 13.91 -1.40 -16.01
CA VAL A 864 14.30 -0.65 -17.21
C VAL A 864 13.18 -0.72 -18.23
N TYR A 865 12.77 0.45 -18.74
CA TYR A 865 11.71 0.61 -19.72
C TYR A 865 12.26 1.46 -20.87
N GLY A 866 12.14 1.01 -22.12
CA GLY A 866 12.69 1.83 -23.19
C GLY A 866 12.66 1.28 -24.61
N LYS A 867 13.31 2.05 -25.49
CA LYS A 867 13.53 1.71 -26.90
C LYS A 867 15.01 1.83 -27.25
N SER A 868 15.51 1.05 -28.21
CA SER A 868 16.83 1.26 -28.78
C SER A 868 16.92 1.06 -30.29
N LYS A 869 17.93 1.72 -30.88
CA LYS A 869 18.44 1.62 -32.26
C LYS A 869 19.98 1.39 -32.24
N ALA A 870 20.52 0.75 -31.20
CA ALA A 870 21.95 0.57 -30.96
C ALA A 870 22.58 -0.51 -31.87
N LEU A 871 23.91 -0.49 -32.02
CA LEU A 871 24.61 -1.17 -33.13
C LEU A 871 25.44 -2.40 -32.73
N ASN A 872 25.61 -2.69 -31.43
CA ASN A 872 26.47 -3.78 -30.95
C ASN A 872 26.09 -4.15 -29.50
N SER A 873 26.54 -5.33 -29.01
CA SER A 873 26.49 -5.79 -27.61
C SER A 873 25.48 -5.07 -26.73
N PHE A 874 24.18 -5.25 -27.03
CA PHE A 874 23.10 -4.51 -26.41
C PHE A 874 22.35 -5.37 -25.40
N GLY A 875 22.15 -4.81 -24.20
CA GLY A 875 21.14 -5.27 -23.26
C GLY A 875 20.57 -4.11 -22.47
N SER A 876 19.25 -4.11 -22.22
CA SER A 876 18.58 -2.95 -21.61
C SER A 876 19.16 -2.57 -20.24
N VAL A 877 19.56 -3.56 -19.44
CA VAL A 877 20.22 -3.35 -18.14
C VAL A 877 21.72 -3.11 -18.32
N ALA A 878 22.39 -3.93 -19.12
CA ALA A 878 23.81 -3.79 -19.42
C ALA A 878 24.15 -4.33 -20.81
N GLY A 879 25.03 -3.65 -21.55
CA GLY A 879 25.61 -4.21 -22.78
C GLY A 879 26.52 -5.40 -22.48
N ILE A 880 27.41 -5.25 -21.49
CA ILE A 880 28.27 -6.32 -20.98
C ILE A 880 28.07 -6.46 -19.47
N ASN A 881 27.87 -7.69 -18.99
CA ASN A 881 27.87 -8.01 -17.56
C ASN A 881 29.11 -8.84 -17.17
N ARG A 882 29.86 -8.32 -16.19
CA ARG A 882 30.97 -8.98 -15.49
C ARG A 882 30.72 -9.14 -14.00
N GLY A 883 29.72 -8.45 -13.45
CA GLY A 883 29.27 -8.51 -12.05
C GLY A 883 27.94 -9.25 -11.89
N SER A 884 27.12 -8.85 -10.91
CA SER A 884 25.81 -9.49 -10.65
C SER A 884 24.64 -8.59 -11.04
N ILE A 885 23.71 -9.15 -11.81
CA ILE A 885 22.39 -8.59 -12.08
C ILE A 885 21.37 -9.55 -11.47
N THR A 886 20.61 -9.07 -10.49
CA THR A 886 19.70 -9.90 -9.69
C THR A 886 18.34 -9.21 -9.57
N ARG A 887 17.22 -9.93 -9.57
CA ARG A 887 15.86 -9.34 -9.35
C ARG A 887 15.60 -8.09 -10.20
N THR A 888 15.88 -8.19 -11.50
CA THR A 888 15.82 -7.05 -12.42
C THR A 888 14.85 -7.32 -13.56
N LYS A 889 14.13 -6.28 -14.01
CA LYS A 889 13.04 -6.38 -14.98
C LYS A 889 13.23 -5.42 -16.15
N ALA A 890 13.17 -5.94 -17.38
CA ALA A 890 13.22 -5.17 -18.62
C ALA A 890 11.87 -5.18 -19.36
N GLU A 891 11.43 -4.02 -19.85
CA GLU A 891 10.37 -3.86 -20.86
C GLU A 891 10.94 -3.05 -22.04
N LEU A 892 11.29 -3.72 -23.15
CA LEU A 892 12.19 -3.19 -24.18
C LEU A 892 11.64 -3.34 -25.61
N GLY A 893 11.82 -2.30 -26.42
CA GLY A 893 11.63 -2.36 -27.87
C GLY A 893 12.94 -2.13 -28.62
N VAL A 894 13.31 -3.03 -29.51
CA VAL A 894 14.38 -2.82 -30.49
C VAL A 894 13.74 -2.72 -31.86
N MET A 895 14.01 -1.61 -32.56
CA MET A 895 13.60 -1.39 -33.95
C MET A 895 14.83 -0.90 -34.70
N ASP A 896 15.53 -1.80 -35.38
CA ASP A 896 16.85 -1.52 -35.93
C ASP A 896 17.04 -2.00 -37.38
N ASN A 897 17.94 -1.31 -38.09
CA ASN A 897 18.31 -1.55 -39.48
C ASN A 897 19.81 -1.86 -39.66
N ALA A 898 20.60 -1.93 -38.58
CA ALA A 898 22.05 -1.97 -38.62
C ALA A 898 22.65 -3.38 -38.46
N PRO A 899 23.93 -3.60 -38.84
CA PRO A 899 24.65 -4.82 -38.52
C PRO A 899 24.87 -4.92 -37.00
N ALA A 900 24.39 -6.01 -36.40
CA ALA A 900 24.07 -6.10 -34.99
C ALA A 900 24.64 -7.39 -34.37
N ALA A 901 25.82 -7.33 -33.75
CA ALA A 901 26.51 -8.57 -33.34
C ALA A 901 25.77 -9.33 -32.22
N VAL A 902 25.61 -8.74 -31.02
CA VAL A 902 25.13 -9.46 -29.82
C VAL A 902 23.98 -8.71 -29.15
N PHE A 903 22.82 -9.35 -29.03
CA PHE A 903 21.57 -8.74 -28.55
C PHE A 903 20.85 -9.62 -27.53
N GLY A 904 20.66 -9.10 -26.32
CA GLY A 904 19.84 -9.71 -25.30
C GLY A 904 18.79 -8.76 -24.73
N GLY A 905 17.62 -9.29 -24.34
CA GLY A 905 16.55 -8.46 -23.78
C GLY A 905 16.92 -7.72 -22.49
N VAL A 906 17.84 -8.29 -21.70
CA VAL A 906 18.31 -7.77 -20.41
C VAL A 906 19.80 -7.46 -20.46
N VAL A 907 20.62 -8.38 -21.00
CA VAL A 907 22.08 -8.27 -21.08
C VAL A 907 22.57 -8.61 -22.49
N GLY A 908 23.46 -7.84 -23.10
CA GLY A 908 24.07 -8.23 -24.38
C GLY A 908 24.97 -9.46 -24.22
N HIS A 909 26.09 -9.28 -23.53
CA HIS A 909 27.08 -10.32 -23.24
C HIS A 909 27.22 -10.53 -21.73
N ASN A 910 26.80 -11.69 -21.22
CA ASN A 910 27.06 -12.12 -19.86
C ASN A 910 28.36 -12.93 -19.81
N THR A 911 29.46 -12.28 -19.42
CA THR A 911 30.82 -12.83 -19.47
C THR A 911 31.06 -13.91 -18.41
N ALA A 912 32.20 -14.61 -18.47
CA ALA A 912 32.53 -15.73 -17.56
C ALA A 912 32.50 -15.41 -16.04
N THR A 913 32.53 -14.13 -15.63
CA THR A 913 32.33 -13.72 -14.22
C THR A 913 30.94 -13.16 -13.93
N GLY A 914 30.13 -12.96 -14.97
CA GLY A 914 28.80 -12.38 -14.90
C GLY A 914 27.75 -13.35 -14.37
N ASN A 915 26.95 -12.90 -13.40
CA ASN A 915 25.80 -13.63 -12.88
C ASN A 915 24.49 -12.89 -13.23
N LEU A 916 23.52 -13.60 -13.79
CA LEU A 916 22.16 -13.12 -14.02
C LEU A 916 21.17 -14.04 -13.30
N SER A 917 20.40 -13.48 -12.37
CA SER A 917 19.57 -14.25 -11.43
C SER A 917 18.21 -13.59 -11.17
N GLU A 918 17.15 -14.38 -10.96
CA GLU A 918 15.81 -13.88 -10.58
C GLU A 918 15.25 -12.78 -11.53
N SER A 919 15.67 -12.75 -12.80
CA SER A 919 15.51 -11.57 -13.69
C SER A 919 14.62 -11.84 -14.90
N THR A 920 13.94 -10.79 -15.41
CA THR A 920 12.85 -10.93 -16.38
C THR A 920 12.96 -9.99 -17.58
N GLY A 921 12.72 -10.52 -18.79
CA GLY A 921 12.66 -9.75 -20.04
C GLY A 921 11.27 -9.76 -20.67
N GLU A 922 10.80 -8.59 -21.10
CA GLU A 922 9.55 -8.39 -21.87
C GLU A 922 9.93 -7.60 -23.13
N THR A 923 10.21 -8.30 -24.24
CA THR A 923 10.99 -7.72 -25.35
C THR A 923 10.34 -7.88 -26.71
N TYR A 924 10.13 -6.76 -27.39
CA TYR A 924 9.78 -6.70 -28.81
C TYR A 924 11.03 -6.35 -29.61
N MET A 925 11.60 -7.32 -30.33
CA MET A 925 12.76 -7.14 -31.20
C MET A 925 12.34 -7.30 -32.65
N ASP A 926 12.46 -6.24 -33.43
CA ASP A 926 12.02 -6.15 -34.82
C ASP A 926 13.16 -5.56 -35.65
N PHE A 927 13.99 -6.45 -36.20
CA PHE A 927 15.10 -6.10 -37.07
C PHE A 927 14.55 -5.97 -38.51
N VAL A 928 14.88 -4.89 -39.21
CA VAL A 928 14.26 -4.55 -40.51
C VAL A 928 15.30 -4.36 -41.63
N GLY A 929 16.60 -4.50 -41.31
CA GLY A 929 17.71 -4.35 -42.24
C GLY A 929 18.01 -5.57 -43.14
N PRO A 930 18.85 -5.38 -44.18
CA PRO A 930 19.50 -6.45 -44.94
C PRO A 930 20.78 -6.97 -44.27
N ASP A 931 21.24 -6.28 -43.23
CA ASP A 931 22.51 -6.53 -42.55
C ASP A 931 22.41 -7.63 -41.50
N ARG A 932 23.57 -8.18 -41.12
CA ARG A 932 23.70 -9.41 -40.33
C ARG A 932 23.43 -9.18 -38.86
N VAL A 933 22.76 -10.16 -38.24
CA VAL A 933 22.64 -10.29 -36.79
C VAL A 933 23.25 -11.64 -36.38
N SER A 934 24.18 -11.64 -35.42
CA SER A 934 24.94 -12.84 -35.05
C SER A 934 24.30 -13.60 -33.87
N GLU A 935 24.04 -12.95 -32.74
CA GLU A 935 23.64 -13.63 -31.50
C GLU A 935 22.43 -12.93 -30.86
N VAL A 936 21.23 -13.54 -30.92
CA VAL A 936 19.98 -12.94 -30.40
C VAL A 936 19.33 -13.83 -29.35
N GLY A 937 19.09 -13.28 -28.15
CA GLY A 937 18.37 -13.97 -27.08
C GLY A 937 17.30 -13.13 -26.39
N GLY A 938 16.19 -13.77 -26.01
CA GLY A 938 15.09 -13.11 -25.28
C GLY A 938 15.46 -12.53 -23.90
N LEU A 939 16.62 -12.90 -23.35
CA LEU A 939 17.15 -12.42 -22.08
C LEU A 939 18.62 -12.01 -22.23
N VAL A 940 19.44 -12.85 -22.86
CA VAL A 940 20.90 -12.64 -23.04
C VAL A 940 21.33 -12.97 -24.47
N GLY A 941 22.16 -12.15 -25.11
CA GLY A 941 22.70 -12.49 -26.44
C GLY A 941 23.72 -13.64 -26.36
N LEU A 942 24.82 -13.39 -25.65
CA LEU A 942 25.91 -14.34 -25.41
C LEU A 942 26.09 -14.63 -23.92
N ASN A 943 26.13 -15.91 -23.53
CA ASN A 943 26.34 -16.33 -22.15
C ASN A 943 27.58 -17.22 -21.93
N GLU A 944 28.63 -16.63 -21.37
CA GLU A 944 29.77 -17.33 -20.74
C GLU A 944 29.58 -17.48 -19.21
N GLY A 945 28.69 -16.71 -18.61
CA GLY A 945 28.45 -16.65 -17.17
C GLY A 945 27.31 -17.56 -16.67
N SER A 946 26.84 -17.33 -15.44
CA SER A 946 25.71 -18.08 -14.87
C SER A 946 24.38 -17.38 -15.11
N ILE A 947 23.38 -18.13 -15.59
CA ILE A 947 21.97 -17.71 -15.64
C ILE A 947 21.14 -18.64 -14.76
N SER A 948 20.37 -18.08 -13.84
CA SER A 948 19.51 -18.83 -12.91
C SER A 948 18.14 -18.18 -12.69
N ASP A 949 17.10 -19.00 -12.55
CA ASP A 949 15.76 -18.61 -12.08
C ASP A 949 15.17 -17.38 -12.83
N SER A 950 15.49 -17.26 -14.12
CA SER A 950 15.25 -16.07 -14.95
C SER A 950 14.43 -16.40 -16.20
N TYR A 951 13.67 -15.44 -16.73
CA TYR A 951 12.72 -15.76 -17.80
C TYR A 951 12.36 -14.62 -18.75
N SER A 952 11.99 -14.99 -19.98
CA SER A 952 11.44 -14.07 -20.98
C SER A 952 9.92 -14.29 -21.12
N LYS A 953 9.16 -13.19 -21.08
CA LYS A 953 7.71 -13.18 -20.85
C LYS A 953 6.86 -13.37 -22.10
N LEU A 954 5.66 -13.90 -21.88
CA LEU A 954 4.59 -13.99 -22.87
C LEU A 954 4.28 -12.60 -23.46
N GLY A 955 4.17 -12.53 -24.78
CA GLY A 955 4.03 -11.28 -25.55
C GLY A 955 5.33 -10.80 -26.18
N SER A 956 6.48 -11.18 -25.62
CA SER A 956 7.79 -10.93 -26.24
C SER A 956 7.88 -11.61 -27.60
N THR A 957 8.40 -10.89 -28.59
CA THR A 957 8.57 -11.37 -29.97
C THR A 957 9.98 -11.04 -30.43
N ILE A 958 10.64 -12.00 -31.07
CA ILE A 958 11.90 -11.82 -31.81
C ILE A 958 11.56 -12.03 -33.28
N TYR A 959 11.74 -11.01 -34.10
CA TYR A 959 11.52 -11.05 -35.55
C TYR A 959 12.80 -10.64 -36.27
N THR A 960 13.32 -11.55 -37.09
CA THR A 960 14.63 -11.40 -37.76
C THR A 960 14.54 -11.80 -39.24
N PRO A 961 14.73 -10.87 -40.20
CA PRO A 961 14.49 -11.13 -41.62
C PRO A 961 15.72 -11.60 -42.40
N ASN A 962 16.94 -11.56 -41.83
CA ASN A 962 18.20 -11.92 -42.49
C ASN A 962 19.28 -12.39 -41.48
N ILE A 963 19.10 -13.53 -40.80
CA ILE A 963 20.11 -14.02 -39.84
C ILE A 963 21.24 -14.82 -40.49
N THR A 964 22.41 -14.85 -39.85
CA THR A 964 23.56 -15.67 -40.28
C THR A 964 24.07 -16.68 -39.25
N GLU A 965 23.75 -16.54 -37.97
CA GLU A 965 24.26 -17.39 -36.88
C GLU A 965 23.16 -17.87 -35.90
N ASN A 966 22.98 -17.25 -34.72
CA ASN A 966 22.37 -17.87 -33.54
C ASN A 966 21.16 -17.10 -32.98
N VAL A 967 20.00 -17.76 -32.84
CA VAL A 967 18.77 -17.16 -32.27
C VAL A 967 18.06 -18.08 -31.28
N GLY A 968 17.94 -17.65 -30.02
CA GLY A 968 17.25 -18.40 -28.97
C GLY A 968 16.14 -17.63 -28.25
N GLY A 969 15.10 -18.34 -27.82
CA GLY A 969 14.00 -17.73 -27.06
C GLY A 969 14.39 -17.12 -25.71
N LEU A 970 15.50 -17.57 -25.09
CA LEU A 970 16.10 -17.03 -23.88
C LEU A 970 17.53 -16.53 -24.13
N VAL A 971 18.38 -17.33 -24.78
CA VAL A 971 19.80 -17.05 -24.98
C VAL A 971 20.22 -17.31 -26.43
N GLY A 972 21.00 -16.42 -27.06
CA GLY A 972 21.52 -16.61 -28.43
C GLY A 972 22.54 -17.75 -28.51
N ASP A 973 23.74 -17.52 -27.98
CA ASP A 973 24.75 -18.58 -27.73
C ASP A 973 25.02 -18.75 -26.23
N ASN A 974 25.13 -20.01 -25.80
CA ASN A 974 25.41 -20.40 -24.42
C ASN A 974 26.67 -21.28 -24.31
N GLN A 975 27.72 -20.70 -23.77
CA GLN A 975 29.02 -21.30 -23.50
C GLN A 975 29.20 -21.65 -22.00
N SER A 976 28.09 -21.74 -21.24
CA SER A 976 28.12 -21.91 -19.79
C SER A 976 26.80 -22.46 -19.22
N THR A 977 26.50 -22.27 -17.93
CA THR A 977 25.37 -22.93 -17.27
C THR A 977 24.10 -22.06 -17.18
N ILE A 978 23.00 -22.58 -17.71
CA ILE A 978 21.63 -22.04 -17.53
C ILE A 978 20.83 -23.00 -16.64
N ARG A 979 20.15 -22.49 -15.61
CA ARG A 979 19.33 -23.30 -14.68
C ARG A 979 17.97 -22.68 -14.35
N ASN A 980 16.96 -23.51 -14.11
CA ASN A 980 15.62 -23.13 -13.63
C ASN A 980 14.94 -22.00 -14.45
N SER A 981 15.34 -21.80 -15.70
CA SER A 981 15.01 -20.64 -16.52
C SER A 981 14.10 -21.01 -17.67
N TYR A 982 13.27 -20.07 -18.15
CA TYR A 982 12.28 -20.40 -19.19
C TYR A 982 12.01 -19.26 -20.19
N SER A 983 11.62 -19.65 -21.41
CA SER A 983 11.16 -18.70 -22.43
C SER A 983 9.69 -18.89 -22.81
N MET A 984 8.98 -17.77 -22.85
CA MET A 984 7.65 -17.65 -23.45
C MET A 984 7.68 -16.78 -24.73
N ASN A 985 8.84 -16.59 -25.34
CA ASN A 985 9.02 -15.71 -26.50
C ASN A 985 8.52 -16.36 -27.79
N LYS A 986 7.88 -15.56 -28.65
CA LYS A 986 7.62 -15.95 -30.03
C LYS A 986 8.85 -15.62 -30.88
N VAL A 987 9.62 -16.64 -31.26
CA VAL A 987 10.76 -16.50 -32.19
C VAL A 987 10.28 -16.67 -33.63
N ILE A 988 10.59 -15.69 -34.48
CA ILE A 988 10.28 -15.65 -35.91
C ILE A 988 11.56 -15.31 -36.67
N VAL A 989 11.93 -16.18 -37.60
CA VAL A 989 13.16 -16.07 -38.40
C VAL A 989 12.80 -16.18 -39.87
N HIS A 990 13.48 -15.43 -40.75
CA HIS A 990 13.59 -15.76 -42.16
C HIS A 990 15.02 -16.23 -42.45
N GLN A 991 15.18 -17.25 -43.29
CA GLN A 991 16.50 -17.65 -43.82
C GLN A 991 16.61 -17.27 -45.28
N SER A 992 17.58 -16.41 -45.60
CA SER A 992 17.99 -16.14 -46.97
C SER A 992 18.92 -17.25 -47.49
N SER A 993 18.91 -17.50 -48.80
CA SER A 993 19.55 -18.69 -49.37
C SER A 993 21.08 -18.65 -49.28
N GLY A 994 21.65 -19.53 -48.45
CA GLY A 994 23.10 -19.80 -48.40
C GLY A 994 23.73 -19.88 -47.01
N HIS A 995 23.00 -19.59 -45.93
CA HIS A 995 23.49 -19.70 -44.56
C HIS A 995 22.61 -20.67 -43.76
N GLN A 996 23.23 -21.52 -42.92
CA GLN A 996 22.54 -22.23 -41.85
C GLN A 996 22.62 -21.39 -40.59
N ALA A 997 21.57 -21.41 -39.78
CA ALA A 997 21.48 -20.66 -38.53
C ALA A 997 20.86 -21.55 -37.44
N ASP A 998 21.42 -21.50 -36.24
CA ASP A 998 21.02 -22.33 -35.11
C ASP A 998 19.89 -21.61 -34.34
N ILE A 999 18.68 -22.17 -34.47
CA ILE A 999 17.45 -21.58 -33.94
C ILE A 999 16.83 -22.53 -32.91
N GLY A 1000 16.53 -22.03 -31.70
CA GLY A 1000 15.91 -22.84 -30.64
C GLY A 1000 14.95 -22.07 -29.74
N GLY A 1001 13.96 -22.78 -29.18
CA GLY A 1001 12.91 -22.18 -28.35
C GLY A 1001 13.40 -21.68 -26.99
N LEU A 1002 14.56 -22.15 -26.53
CA LEU A 1002 15.26 -21.67 -25.34
C LEU A 1002 16.63 -21.09 -25.70
N VAL A 1003 17.48 -21.86 -26.40
CA VAL A 1003 18.84 -21.46 -26.76
C VAL A 1003 19.06 -21.68 -28.25
N GLY A 1004 19.73 -20.75 -28.94
CA GLY A 1004 20.12 -20.92 -30.35
C GLY A 1004 21.24 -21.95 -30.49
N GLN A 1005 22.45 -21.58 -30.07
CA GLN A 1005 23.63 -22.46 -29.99
C GLN A 1005 24.00 -22.74 -28.52
N THR A 1006 24.47 -23.95 -28.20
CA THR A 1006 25.11 -24.20 -26.91
C THR A 1006 26.25 -25.21 -26.98
N SER A 1007 27.19 -25.09 -26.04
CA SER A 1007 28.32 -26.01 -25.87
C SER A 1007 28.42 -26.63 -24.46
N ILE A 1008 27.54 -26.26 -23.51
CA ILE A 1008 27.58 -26.69 -22.09
C ILE A 1008 26.16 -26.97 -21.55
N ASP A 1009 26.06 -27.74 -20.46
CA ASP A 1009 24.82 -28.19 -19.80
C ASP A 1009 23.73 -27.12 -19.60
N VAL A 1010 22.54 -27.43 -20.12
CA VAL A 1010 21.29 -26.67 -19.95
C VAL A 1010 20.33 -27.50 -19.08
N THR A 1011 20.34 -27.30 -17.75
CA THR A 1011 19.61 -28.17 -16.79
C THR A 1011 18.33 -27.54 -16.24
N SER A 1012 17.21 -28.28 -16.28
CA SER A 1012 15.91 -27.87 -15.71
C SER A 1012 15.36 -26.56 -16.31
N ASN A 1013 15.40 -26.42 -17.63
CA ASN A 1013 14.95 -25.23 -18.36
C ASN A 1013 13.87 -25.58 -19.39
N TYR A 1014 12.94 -24.65 -19.62
CA TYR A 1014 11.69 -24.91 -20.33
C TYR A 1014 11.39 -23.85 -21.39
N TYR A 1015 10.67 -24.22 -22.46
CA TYR A 1015 10.16 -23.25 -23.43
C TYR A 1015 8.74 -23.57 -23.89
N LEU A 1016 7.99 -22.52 -24.23
CA LEU A 1016 6.57 -22.61 -24.57
C LEU A 1016 6.31 -22.70 -26.08
N PHE A 1017 7.03 -21.92 -26.88
CA PHE A 1017 6.81 -21.84 -28.32
C PHE A 1017 8.01 -22.40 -29.08
N ASN A 1018 7.73 -23.28 -30.06
CA ASN A 1018 8.71 -23.58 -31.08
C ASN A 1018 8.98 -22.33 -31.93
N PRO A 1019 10.24 -22.03 -32.28
CA PRO A 1019 10.57 -21.03 -33.29
C PRO A 1019 9.86 -21.30 -34.62
N LEU A 1020 9.49 -20.22 -35.31
CA LEU A 1020 8.81 -20.26 -36.59
C LEU A 1020 9.76 -19.78 -37.69
N LEU A 1021 10.25 -20.71 -38.52
CA LEU A 1021 11.02 -20.37 -39.72
C LEU A 1021 10.06 -20.03 -40.86
N LYS A 1022 10.06 -18.77 -41.28
CA LYS A 1022 9.38 -18.31 -42.49
C LYS A 1022 10.26 -18.64 -43.70
N LEU A 1023 9.65 -19.26 -44.70
CA LEU A 1023 10.30 -19.54 -45.99
C LEU A 1023 10.15 -18.33 -46.92
N ASP A 1024 11.25 -17.86 -47.51
CA ASP A 1024 11.21 -16.74 -48.46
C ASP A 1024 10.96 -17.22 -49.89
N SER A 1025 9.79 -16.87 -50.43
CA SER A 1025 9.56 -16.52 -51.85
C SER A 1025 8.11 -16.11 -52.06
N GLU A 1026 7.84 -15.43 -53.18
CA GLU A 1026 6.48 -15.21 -53.70
C GLU A 1026 5.87 -16.53 -54.22
N THR A 1027 5.64 -17.49 -53.33
CA THR A 1027 4.75 -18.61 -53.62
C THR A 1027 3.33 -18.07 -53.66
N SER A 1028 2.71 -18.11 -54.84
CA SER A 1028 1.30 -17.79 -55.03
C SER A 1028 0.42 -18.92 -54.50
N ILE A 1029 0.37 -19.05 -53.17
CA ILE A 1029 -0.41 -20.09 -52.47
C ILE A 1029 -1.89 -19.84 -52.75
N SER A 1030 -2.46 -20.65 -53.65
CA SER A 1030 -3.89 -20.64 -53.94
C SER A 1030 -4.57 -21.70 -53.08
N ALA A 1031 -5.66 -21.31 -52.42
CA ALA A 1031 -6.44 -22.16 -51.53
C ALA A 1031 -7.86 -22.37 -52.07
N SER A 1032 -8.35 -23.59 -52.01
CA SER A 1032 -9.75 -23.93 -52.28
C SER A 1032 -10.23 -24.93 -51.23
N CYS A 1033 -11.36 -24.68 -50.58
CA CYS A 1033 -11.82 -25.47 -49.44
C CYS A 1033 -13.28 -25.87 -49.55
N THR A 1034 -13.61 -27.05 -49.04
CA THR A 1034 -14.95 -27.62 -49.03
C THR A 1034 -15.24 -28.20 -47.66
N GLY A 1035 -15.86 -27.41 -46.78
CA GLY A 1035 -16.04 -27.77 -45.37
C GLY A 1035 -14.77 -27.52 -44.57
N THR A 1036 -14.34 -28.51 -43.79
CA THR A 1036 -13.10 -28.51 -43.00
C THR A 1036 -11.86 -28.85 -43.83
N SER A 1037 -12.02 -29.44 -45.02
CA SER A 1037 -10.90 -29.86 -45.87
C SER A 1037 -10.52 -28.76 -46.87
N CYS A 1038 -9.22 -28.47 -46.95
CA CYS A 1038 -8.62 -27.45 -47.81
C CYS A 1038 -7.55 -28.04 -48.72
N PHE A 1039 -7.55 -27.60 -49.98
CA PHE A 1039 -6.53 -27.86 -51.00
C PHE A 1039 -5.65 -26.61 -51.14
N LEU A 1040 -4.34 -26.75 -50.91
CA LEU A 1040 -3.34 -25.72 -51.19
C LEU A 1040 -2.49 -26.12 -52.40
N SER A 1041 -2.27 -25.17 -53.31
CA SER A 1041 -1.34 -25.30 -54.43
C SER A 1041 -0.23 -24.25 -54.33
N TYR A 1042 1.03 -24.67 -54.42
CA TYR A 1042 2.22 -23.85 -54.21
C TYR A 1042 3.34 -24.19 -55.20
N SER A 1043 4.24 -23.23 -55.47
CA SER A 1043 5.21 -23.29 -56.57
C SER A 1043 6.62 -23.78 -56.20
N ALA A 1044 6.94 -23.97 -54.92
CA ALA A 1044 8.29 -24.28 -54.43
C ALA A 1044 8.46 -25.76 -54.03
N PRO A 1045 9.42 -26.50 -54.62
CA PRO A 1045 9.71 -27.89 -54.25
C PRO A 1045 10.64 -27.95 -53.01
N GLY A 1046 10.06 -27.80 -51.82
CA GLY A 1046 10.80 -27.84 -50.55
C GLY A 1046 9.95 -28.09 -49.32
N PHE A 1047 8.76 -28.69 -49.48
CA PHE A 1047 7.77 -28.90 -48.41
C PHE A 1047 7.48 -30.40 -48.28
N ASP A 1048 8.24 -31.10 -47.45
CA ASP A 1048 8.07 -32.53 -47.17
C ASP A 1048 7.06 -32.77 -46.04
N GLY A 1049 5.78 -32.50 -46.34
CA GLY A 1049 4.65 -32.61 -45.41
C GLY A 1049 4.41 -34.03 -44.89
N VAL A 1050 5.20 -34.44 -43.89
CA VAL A 1050 5.18 -35.76 -43.22
C VAL A 1050 5.14 -35.62 -41.69
N THR A 1051 5.58 -34.48 -41.13
CA THR A 1051 5.53 -34.17 -39.70
C THR A 1051 4.39 -33.20 -39.37
N GLY A 1052 3.36 -33.66 -38.66
CA GLY A 1052 2.25 -32.80 -38.22
C GLY A 1052 2.71 -31.71 -37.24
N GLY A 1053 2.73 -30.47 -37.70
CA GLY A 1053 3.26 -29.33 -36.94
C GLY A 1053 3.26 -27.99 -37.69
N ASP A 1054 3.15 -28.02 -39.02
CA ASP A 1054 3.13 -26.81 -39.85
C ASP A 1054 2.01 -25.84 -39.44
N ILE A 1055 2.38 -24.55 -39.35
CA ILE A 1055 1.45 -23.46 -39.04
C ILE A 1055 1.36 -22.53 -40.24
N LEU A 1056 0.13 -22.33 -40.71
CA LEU A 1056 -0.20 -21.40 -41.80
C LEU A 1056 -0.81 -20.14 -41.22
N TYR A 1057 -0.22 -18.99 -41.55
CA TYR A 1057 -0.73 -17.68 -41.20
C TYR A 1057 -1.71 -17.21 -42.27
N HIS A 1058 -2.93 -16.87 -41.85
CA HIS A 1058 -3.93 -16.19 -42.67
C HIS A 1058 -4.15 -14.78 -42.12
N ARG A 1059 -4.15 -13.77 -43.00
CA ARG A 1059 -4.65 -12.43 -42.65
C ARG A 1059 -6.08 -12.29 -43.14
N SER A 1060 -7.02 -12.24 -42.21
CA SER A 1060 -8.44 -12.02 -42.49
C SER A 1060 -8.69 -10.64 -43.11
N ALA A 1061 -9.82 -10.48 -43.81
CA ALA A 1061 -10.26 -9.18 -44.34
C ALA A 1061 -10.50 -8.11 -43.24
N ALA A 1062 -10.60 -8.53 -41.97
CA ALA A 1062 -10.64 -7.66 -40.79
C ALA A 1062 -9.24 -7.29 -40.25
N GLY A 1063 -8.16 -7.65 -40.95
CA GLY A 1063 -6.78 -7.34 -40.59
C GLY A 1063 -6.20 -8.21 -39.45
N ARG A 1064 -6.98 -9.11 -38.87
CA ARG A 1064 -6.51 -10.01 -37.79
C ARG A 1064 -5.71 -11.19 -38.36
N PRO A 1065 -4.59 -11.58 -37.72
CA PRO A 1065 -3.84 -12.79 -38.05
C PRO A 1065 -4.42 -14.01 -37.34
N ASP A 1066 -4.81 -15.02 -38.11
CA ASP A 1066 -5.22 -16.33 -37.60
C ASP A 1066 -4.14 -17.38 -37.93
N TYR A 1067 -3.96 -18.35 -37.03
CA TYR A 1067 -2.98 -19.43 -37.14
C TYR A 1067 -3.70 -20.76 -37.33
N MET A 1068 -3.52 -21.39 -38.49
CA MET A 1068 -4.08 -22.71 -38.79
C MET A 1068 -3.02 -23.78 -38.55
N ARG A 1069 -3.34 -24.79 -37.72
CA ARG A 1069 -2.48 -25.95 -37.46
C ARG A 1069 -2.86 -27.09 -38.42
N VAL A 1070 -1.89 -27.65 -39.12
CA VAL A 1070 -2.11 -28.83 -39.97
C VAL A 1070 -2.15 -30.10 -39.11
N GLN A 1071 -3.29 -30.80 -39.04
CA GLN A 1071 -3.36 -32.10 -38.35
C GLN A 1071 -2.58 -33.19 -39.11
N SER A 1072 -2.80 -33.29 -40.42
CA SER A 1072 -2.09 -34.20 -41.32
C SER A 1072 -2.16 -33.69 -42.76
N GLY A 1073 -1.25 -34.17 -43.60
CA GLY A 1073 -1.26 -33.95 -45.04
C GLY A 1073 -0.52 -35.10 -45.74
N SER A 1074 -0.72 -35.22 -47.05
CA SER A 1074 -0.01 -36.19 -47.89
C SER A 1074 0.63 -35.46 -49.08
N ALA A 1075 1.95 -35.39 -49.11
CA ALA A 1075 2.69 -34.65 -50.13
C ALA A 1075 2.63 -35.34 -51.51
N GLY A 1076 2.13 -34.63 -52.53
CA GLY A 1076 2.06 -35.11 -53.91
C GLY A 1076 2.21 -33.96 -54.91
N SER A 1077 3.46 -33.64 -55.27
CA SER A 1077 3.84 -32.67 -56.31
C SER A 1077 3.03 -31.36 -56.35
N ASN A 1078 3.53 -30.33 -55.67
CA ASN A 1078 3.02 -28.94 -55.67
C ASN A 1078 1.60 -28.75 -55.06
N VAL A 1079 0.97 -29.82 -54.55
CA VAL A 1079 -0.35 -29.78 -53.91
C VAL A 1079 -0.29 -30.43 -52.53
N MET A 1080 -1.00 -29.84 -51.56
CA MET A 1080 -1.21 -30.38 -50.23
C MET A 1080 -2.70 -30.35 -49.87
N ASN A 1081 -3.21 -31.47 -49.33
CA ASN A 1081 -4.50 -31.52 -48.65
C ASN A 1081 -4.29 -31.28 -47.16
N ILE A 1082 -5.16 -30.50 -46.54
CA ILE A 1082 -5.17 -30.17 -45.11
C ILE A 1082 -6.59 -30.34 -44.57
N ASP A 1083 -6.75 -31.04 -43.46
CA ASP A 1083 -7.97 -31.00 -42.65
C ASP A 1083 -7.80 -30.03 -41.48
N LEU A 1084 -8.80 -29.16 -41.29
CA LEU A 1084 -8.87 -28.12 -40.26
C LEU A 1084 -9.90 -28.46 -39.18
N ASP A 1085 -9.67 -27.96 -37.96
CA ASP A 1085 -10.60 -28.14 -36.83
C ASP A 1085 -11.95 -27.39 -37.00
N TYR A 1086 -12.06 -26.48 -37.97
CA TYR A 1086 -13.26 -25.69 -38.24
C TYR A 1086 -13.38 -25.25 -39.71
N THR A 1087 -14.61 -24.90 -40.12
CA THR A 1087 -14.94 -24.45 -41.48
C THR A 1087 -14.49 -23.01 -41.74
N ILE A 1088 -13.66 -22.79 -42.76
CA ILE A 1088 -13.30 -21.44 -43.26
C ILE A 1088 -14.07 -21.18 -44.56
N SER A 1089 -14.71 -20.00 -44.67
CA SER A 1089 -15.62 -19.70 -45.80
C SER A 1089 -14.95 -19.02 -47.00
N HIS A 1090 -13.89 -18.23 -46.78
CA HIS A 1090 -13.09 -17.58 -47.82
C HIS A 1090 -11.65 -17.43 -47.33
N PHE A 1091 -10.68 -17.58 -48.24
CA PHE A 1091 -9.29 -17.17 -48.03
C PHE A 1091 -9.06 -15.80 -48.66
N GLY A 1092 -8.15 -15.02 -48.07
CA GLY A 1092 -7.68 -13.75 -48.60
C GLY A 1092 -6.28 -13.87 -49.20
N ASP A 1093 -5.89 -12.90 -50.03
CA ASP A 1093 -4.78 -12.98 -51.00
C ASP A 1093 -3.36 -13.19 -50.43
N HIS A 1094 -3.20 -13.28 -49.10
CA HIS A 1094 -1.94 -13.56 -48.43
C HIS A 1094 -2.05 -14.71 -47.42
N LEU A 1095 -1.48 -15.85 -47.81
CA LEU A 1095 -1.11 -16.98 -46.98
C LEU A 1095 0.42 -16.98 -46.78
N VAL A 1096 0.89 -17.28 -45.57
CA VAL A 1096 2.33 -17.49 -45.29
C VAL A 1096 2.51 -18.80 -44.56
N ALA A 1097 3.36 -19.68 -45.09
CA ALA A 1097 3.72 -20.95 -44.49
C ALA A 1097 4.98 -20.83 -43.64
N TYR A 1098 4.98 -21.47 -42.48
CA TYR A 1098 6.13 -21.60 -41.58
C TYR A 1098 6.50 -23.07 -41.44
N ASN A 1099 7.80 -23.36 -41.55
CA ASN A 1099 8.36 -24.70 -41.32
C ASN A 1099 8.86 -24.79 -39.87
N PRO A 1100 8.51 -25.84 -39.10
CA PRO A 1100 9.15 -26.15 -37.82
C PRO A 1100 10.54 -26.76 -38.11
N SER A 1101 11.59 -25.94 -38.02
CA SER A 1101 12.95 -26.31 -38.40
C SER A 1101 13.52 -27.48 -37.59
N ASN A 1102 14.65 -28.04 -38.05
CA ASN A 1102 15.47 -28.94 -37.23
C ASN A 1102 16.05 -28.16 -36.03
N LEU A 1103 15.27 -28.08 -34.95
CA LEU A 1103 15.58 -27.29 -33.76
C LEU A 1103 16.79 -27.81 -33.00
N ASN A 1104 17.56 -26.89 -32.42
CA ASN A 1104 18.55 -27.23 -31.42
C ASN A 1104 17.82 -27.56 -30.10
N VAL A 1105 17.66 -28.85 -29.77
CA VAL A 1105 16.76 -29.33 -28.70
C VAL A 1105 17.38 -29.20 -27.30
N SER A 1106 17.74 -27.96 -26.94
CA SER A 1106 18.29 -27.61 -25.63
C SER A 1106 17.18 -27.12 -24.69
N GLY A 1107 16.69 -28.00 -23.81
CA GLY A 1107 15.60 -27.72 -22.85
C GLY A 1107 14.29 -28.45 -23.19
N THR A 1108 13.30 -28.33 -22.32
CA THR A 1108 12.02 -29.07 -22.42
C THR A 1108 10.90 -28.20 -23.01
N LEU A 1109 10.31 -28.65 -24.12
CA LEU A 1109 9.09 -28.06 -24.68
C LEU A 1109 7.88 -28.41 -23.82
N ILE A 1110 7.09 -27.40 -23.43
CA ILE A 1110 5.80 -27.60 -22.76
C ILE A 1110 4.73 -27.87 -23.84
N THR A 1111 4.31 -29.14 -23.98
CA THR A 1111 3.42 -29.58 -25.08
C THR A 1111 1.93 -29.58 -24.76
N GLN A 1112 1.53 -29.35 -23.50
CA GLN A 1112 0.13 -29.29 -23.08
C GLN A 1112 -0.43 -27.86 -23.15
N ALA A 1113 -1.75 -27.74 -23.36
CA ALA A 1113 -2.44 -26.47 -23.29
C ALA A 1113 -2.43 -25.92 -21.85
N PHE A 1114 -2.33 -24.59 -21.70
CA PHE A 1114 -2.12 -23.93 -20.41
C PHE A 1114 -3.22 -24.17 -19.36
N ASN A 1115 -4.39 -24.66 -19.79
CA ASN A 1115 -5.53 -24.95 -18.90
C ASN A 1115 -5.42 -26.32 -18.22
N ASP A 1116 -4.64 -27.26 -18.77
CA ASP A 1116 -4.59 -28.67 -18.34
C ASP A 1116 -3.32 -29.00 -17.53
N LEU A 1117 -2.49 -28.00 -17.24
CA LEU A 1117 -1.21 -28.15 -16.53
C LEU A 1117 -1.23 -28.46 -14.99
N PRO A 1118 -2.34 -28.34 -14.21
CA PRO A 1118 -2.29 -28.59 -12.75
C PRO A 1118 -1.73 -29.96 -12.33
N ASP A 1119 -2.02 -31.00 -13.11
CA ASP A 1119 -1.73 -32.39 -12.76
C ASP A 1119 -0.37 -32.91 -13.26
N SER A 1120 0.49 -32.04 -13.84
CA SER A 1120 1.82 -32.45 -14.33
C SER A 1120 2.77 -32.78 -13.16
N PRO A 1121 3.25 -34.04 -13.00
CA PRO A 1121 4.16 -34.40 -11.91
C PRO A 1121 5.55 -33.76 -12.05
N GLU A 1122 5.95 -33.45 -13.28
CA GLU A 1122 7.29 -32.97 -13.62
C GLU A 1122 7.44 -31.48 -13.29
N LEU A 1123 6.40 -30.68 -13.49
CA LEU A 1123 6.37 -29.27 -13.11
C LEU A 1123 6.25 -29.10 -11.58
N ASN A 1124 5.44 -29.93 -10.93
CA ASN A 1124 5.20 -29.89 -9.48
C ASN A 1124 6.48 -30.14 -8.65
N ASN A 1125 7.46 -30.89 -9.16
CA ASN A 1125 8.73 -31.10 -8.45
C ASN A 1125 9.65 -29.87 -8.47
N LEU A 1126 9.67 -29.10 -9.56
CA LEU A 1126 10.52 -27.91 -9.72
C LEU A 1126 10.18 -26.81 -8.69
N LEU A 1127 8.92 -26.75 -8.25
CA LEU A 1127 8.36 -25.63 -7.52
C LEU A 1127 8.18 -25.89 -6.01
N ASN A 1128 8.55 -27.07 -5.53
CA ASN A 1128 8.60 -27.43 -4.10
C ASN A 1128 10.03 -27.43 -3.53
N SER A 1129 11.07 -27.29 -4.37
CA SER A 1129 12.48 -27.29 -3.95
C SER A 1129 13.10 -25.90 -3.70
N GLY A 1130 12.36 -24.82 -3.98
CA GLY A 1130 12.83 -23.44 -3.87
C GLY A 1130 12.37 -22.73 -2.59
N ASP A 1131 12.72 -23.25 -1.41
CA ASP A 1131 12.14 -22.82 -0.13
C ASP A 1131 13.20 -22.23 0.83
N SER A 1132 13.19 -20.91 1.04
CA SER A 1132 13.91 -20.25 2.15
C SER A 1132 13.38 -18.87 2.60
N TRP A 1133 12.13 -18.50 2.26
CA TRP A 1133 11.39 -17.39 2.89
C TRP A 1133 9.93 -17.78 3.16
N ALA A 1134 9.74 -18.76 4.05
CA ALA A 1134 8.44 -19.31 4.41
C ALA A 1134 7.94 -18.82 5.78
N GLU A 1135 6.80 -18.11 5.78
CA GLU A 1135 5.86 -18.02 6.91
C GLU A 1135 4.42 -17.89 6.34
N GLY A 1136 3.68 -18.96 6.06
CA GLY A 1136 4.09 -20.37 5.97
C GLY A 1136 2.91 -21.34 5.74
N SER A 1137 3.19 -22.51 5.15
CA SER A 1137 2.35 -23.75 5.15
C SER A 1137 1.04 -23.71 4.30
N VAL A 1138 0.57 -24.73 3.53
CA VAL A 1138 1.03 -26.10 3.17
C VAL A 1138 0.52 -26.48 1.74
N TYR A 1139 1.41 -26.67 0.75
CA TYR A 1139 1.20 -27.41 -0.55
C TYR A 1139 -0.06 -27.04 -1.42
N PRO A 1140 -0.28 -27.63 -2.63
CA PRO A 1140 0.41 -27.16 -3.84
C PRO A 1140 -0.51 -26.77 -5.03
N PHE A 1141 0.05 -25.90 -5.90
CA PHE A 1141 -0.33 -25.58 -7.28
C PHE A 1141 -1.70 -24.98 -7.69
N THR A 1142 -1.67 -23.64 -7.80
CA THR A 1142 -2.23 -22.86 -8.93
C THR A 1142 -1.11 -21.91 -9.44
N PRO A 1143 -1.18 -21.37 -10.67
CA PRO A 1143 0.01 -20.82 -11.36
C PRO A 1143 0.65 -19.62 -10.65
N LYS A 1144 1.76 -19.87 -9.95
CA LYS A 1144 2.64 -18.86 -9.35
C LYS A 1144 3.38 -18.07 -10.44
N LEU A 1145 2.74 -17.01 -10.92
CA LEU A 1145 3.43 -15.86 -11.49
C LEU A 1145 4.35 -15.25 -10.41
N LEU A 1146 5.60 -15.70 -10.35
CA LEU A 1146 6.66 -15.14 -9.51
C LEU A 1146 7.12 -13.78 -10.07
N HIS A 1147 6.24 -12.79 -9.93
CA HIS A 1147 6.56 -11.38 -10.15
C HIS A 1147 7.54 -10.92 -9.07
N VAL A 1148 8.81 -10.79 -9.45
CA VAL A 1148 9.77 -9.92 -8.76
C VAL A 1148 9.35 -8.47 -9.05
N ASP A 1149 8.64 -7.85 -8.11
CA ASP A 1149 8.10 -6.49 -8.21
C ASP A 1149 8.14 -5.74 -6.84
N ASP A 1150 8.97 -6.22 -5.89
CA ASP A 1150 9.00 -5.83 -4.46
C ASP A 1150 10.30 -5.12 -4.00
#